data_AF-A0A2Z2KII2-F1
#
_entry.id   AF-A0A2Z2KII2-F1
#
_cell.length_a   1.000
_cell.length_b   1.000
_cell.length_c   1.000
_cell.angle_alpha   90.00
_cell.angle_beta   90.00
_cell.angle_gamma   90.00
#
_symmetry.space_group_name_H-M   'P 1'
#
loop_
_entity.id
_entity.type
_entity.pdbx_description
1 polymer ?
#
loop_
_entity_poly.entity_id
_entity_poly.type
_entity_poly.pdbx_seq_one_letter_code
_entity_poly.pdbx_strand_id
1 'polypeptide(L)'
;MKTIRKILISLLSIVIVFTCLGGRVQLVTGLVVAKQLTSLSAASTGLKGEYYNDMALTDLKMTRTDANINFHWGEGSPVASIQLDHFSVRWTGTIKPRFTETYTYDMASDDGVRLWINGQLIIDKWVTQASVLSSSPIKMTAGQSYSIHVEYFENGGGATAELQWSSPSQKKEVVPQSQLSPPIETVGTGLKGEYYENMDLTGLKLTRVDSTVNHNWGSGSPHPFIGADTFSVRWSGTIKPKYSENYTFYINSDDGLRLWINGKLLIDKWLTRAGELTSLPISLVSGQNYDIRIEYFENTGGAASILQWASASQTKQIVPQIQLYPSIALPGVGLRGEYYNNKDLKVLSLTRTDPLIEFNWSEGSPDASVEADTFSARWSGTIKPKYSESYTFSFYSDDGLRFWVDGKLLVNQWVSQAGQFVSKPISLQAGQKYDIQIEYFENLGGASIGLLWESPSQMKEIVPQSQLYPLDERSGVGLQAEYYNNMDLTDLKFKRTDATLDYNWGDSSPDPSMEADTFSVRWSGTVSPAYSESYTFYLSSDDGARLWVNGQLLIDKWETQASELISVPITLNADQRYDIKVEYFENGVGAVAMLSWSSLTQRRQVVPQNRLYLPYKTYTPTEYKYDANGRLEEMRMSDGTVTRYKYDTNGNLIKRMN
;
A
#
# COMPACT_ATOMS: atom_id res chain seq x y z
N MET A 1 -55.14 20.75 13.20
CA MET A 1 -55.18 19.37 12.67
C MET A 1 -54.80 19.43 11.19
N LYS A 2 -53.51 19.59 10.87
CA LYS A 2 -52.54 18.57 10.41
C LYS A 2 -53.00 17.75 9.20
N THR A 3 -52.41 18.03 8.03
CA THR A 3 -51.72 17.06 7.15
C THR A 3 -50.86 17.84 6.14
N ILE A 4 -49.53 17.72 6.20
CA ILE A 4 -48.59 18.10 5.12
C ILE A 4 -47.58 16.96 4.98
N ARG A 5 -47.51 16.36 3.78
CA ARG A 5 -46.47 15.43 3.32
C ARG A 5 -45.26 16.23 2.82
N LYS A 6 -44.04 15.89 3.25
CA LYS A 6 -42.80 16.38 2.64
C LYS A 6 -42.32 15.38 1.57
N ILE A 7 -41.98 15.92 0.40
CA ILE A 7 -41.38 15.25 -0.76
C ILE A 7 -39.85 15.39 -0.63
N LEU A 8 -39.12 14.30 -0.89
CA LEU A 8 -37.65 14.27 -0.98
C LEU A 8 -37.22 14.71 -2.39
N ILE A 9 -36.30 15.68 -2.48
CA ILE A 9 -35.70 16.15 -3.74
C ILE A 9 -34.40 15.36 -3.97
N SER A 10 -34.28 14.65 -5.10
CA SER A 10 -33.01 14.13 -5.60
C SER A 10 -32.41 15.13 -6.60
N LEU A 11 -31.19 15.61 -6.36
CA LEU A 11 -30.46 16.41 -7.34
C LEU A 11 -30.06 15.55 -8.56
N LEU A 12 -30.58 15.89 -9.74
CA LEU A 12 -29.96 15.53 -11.02
C LEU A 12 -29.11 16.72 -11.49
N SER A 13 -27.82 16.48 -11.75
CA SER A 13 -26.93 17.46 -12.35
C SER A 13 -27.29 17.67 -13.83
N ILE A 14 -27.79 18.86 -14.17
CA ILE A 14 -28.02 19.31 -15.56
C ILE A 14 -26.72 19.93 -16.05
N VAL A 15 -26.10 19.37 -17.10
CA VAL A 15 -24.99 20.03 -17.80
C VAL A 15 -25.59 20.97 -18.85
N ILE A 16 -25.39 22.28 -18.66
CA ILE A 16 -25.77 23.31 -19.64
C ILE A 16 -24.51 23.63 -20.46
N VAL A 17 -24.54 23.36 -21.76
CA VAL A 17 -23.48 23.77 -22.69
C VAL A 17 -23.93 25.03 -23.42
N PHE A 18 -23.18 26.13 -23.27
CA PHE A 18 -23.32 27.32 -24.10
C PHE A 18 -22.29 27.26 -25.23
N THR A 19 -22.75 27.19 -26.48
CA THR A 19 -21.89 27.46 -27.64
C THR A 19 -22.25 28.82 -28.23
N CYS A 20 -21.25 29.70 -28.37
CA CYS A 20 -21.43 31.03 -28.91
C CYS A 20 -20.96 31.08 -30.37
N LEU A 21 -21.91 31.11 -31.31
CA LEU A 21 -21.70 31.67 -32.64
C LEU A 21 -22.93 32.51 -33.02
N GLY A 22 -22.74 33.81 -33.27
CA GLY A 22 -23.70 34.63 -34.02
C GLY A 22 -24.88 35.25 -33.27
N GLY A 23 -24.77 35.53 -31.96
CA GLY A 23 -25.61 36.56 -31.33
C GLY A 23 -27.11 36.26 -31.13
N ARG A 24 -27.52 34.99 -31.09
CA ARG A 24 -28.86 34.59 -30.58
C ARG A 24 -28.75 33.30 -29.76
N VAL A 25 -29.21 33.34 -28.50
CA VAL A 25 -29.32 32.16 -27.63
C VAL A 25 -30.58 31.40 -28.00
N GLN A 26 -30.46 30.14 -28.44
CA GLN A 26 -31.59 29.26 -28.70
C GLN A 26 -31.49 28.04 -27.79
N LEU A 27 -32.58 27.73 -27.08
CA LEU A 27 -32.66 26.60 -26.15
C LEU A 27 -32.87 25.31 -26.95
N VAL A 28 -31.87 24.43 -27.01
CA VAL A 28 -32.02 23.08 -27.59
C VAL A 28 -32.08 22.07 -26.44
N THR A 29 -33.28 21.59 -26.12
CA THR A 29 -33.49 20.46 -25.22
C THR A 29 -33.26 19.16 -25.98
N GLY A 30 -32.07 18.57 -25.85
CA GLY A 30 -31.78 17.21 -26.34
C GLY A 30 -31.80 16.21 -25.18
N LEU A 31 -32.68 15.21 -25.26
CA LEU A 31 -32.69 14.07 -24.34
C LEU A 31 -31.51 13.16 -24.68
N VAL A 32 -30.39 13.28 -23.97
CA VAL A 32 -29.33 12.27 -24.03
C VAL A 32 -29.77 11.11 -23.16
N VAL A 33 -30.31 10.06 -23.79
CA VAL A 33 -30.42 8.75 -23.13
C VAL A 33 -28.99 8.23 -22.99
N ALA A 34 -28.38 8.43 -21.82
CA ALA A 34 -27.14 7.78 -21.44
C ALA A 34 -27.39 6.28 -21.31
N LYS A 35 -27.43 5.58 -22.44
CA LYS A 35 -27.53 4.13 -22.53
C LYS A 35 -26.17 3.54 -22.87
N GLN A 36 -25.18 3.77 -22.02
CA GLN A 36 -23.96 2.96 -21.87
C GLN A 36 -23.08 3.63 -20.81
N LEU A 37 -23.04 3.04 -19.61
CA LEU A 37 -21.91 2.98 -18.67
C LEU A 37 -22.41 2.35 -17.35
N THR A 38 -22.96 1.14 -17.45
CA THR A 38 -23.17 0.26 -16.29
C THR A 38 -22.58 -1.10 -16.59
N SER A 39 -21.25 -1.16 -16.63
CA SER A 39 -20.46 -2.37 -16.37
C SER A 39 -18.97 -2.03 -16.17
N LEU A 40 -18.66 -1.36 -15.05
CA LEU A 40 -17.35 -1.41 -14.39
C LEU A 40 -17.72 -1.51 -12.90
N SER A 41 -17.61 -2.62 -12.17
CA SER A 41 -16.55 -3.62 -12.12
C SER A 41 -17.10 -5.00 -11.73
N ALA A 42 -17.16 -5.94 -12.66
CA ALA A 42 -16.84 -7.32 -12.31
C ALA A 42 -15.34 -7.45 -12.53
N ALA A 43 -14.54 -7.22 -11.49
CA ALA A 43 -13.10 -7.43 -11.58
C ALA A 43 -12.85 -8.87 -12.01
N SER A 44 -12.15 -9.06 -13.13
CA SER A 44 -11.80 -10.37 -13.67
C SER A 44 -10.91 -11.11 -12.67
N THR A 45 -11.48 -11.98 -11.85
CA THR A 45 -10.76 -12.89 -10.96
C THR A 45 -10.18 -14.07 -11.77
N GLY A 46 -9.11 -14.71 -11.29
CA GLY A 46 -8.36 -15.73 -12.03
C GLY A 46 -6.87 -15.41 -12.16
N LEU A 47 -6.14 -16.08 -13.05
CA LEU A 47 -4.72 -15.84 -13.35
C LEU A 47 -4.55 -15.32 -14.77
N LYS A 48 -3.54 -14.48 -15.00
CA LYS A 48 -3.14 -14.08 -16.36
C LYS A 48 -2.42 -15.27 -17.00
N GLY A 49 -3.05 -15.89 -18.00
CA GLY A 49 -2.46 -16.91 -18.86
C GLY A 49 -1.84 -16.28 -20.12
N GLU A 50 -0.57 -16.57 -20.36
CA GLU A 50 0.21 -16.20 -21.53
C GLU A 50 0.46 -17.47 -22.35
N TYR A 51 0.03 -17.51 -23.60
CA TYR A 51 0.01 -18.72 -24.43
C TYR A 51 0.97 -18.57 -25.62
N TYR A 52 1.87 -19.55 -25.81
CA TYR A 52 3.01 -19.48 -26.72
C TYR A 52 3.00 -20.64 -27.74
N ASN A 53 3.45 -20.41 -28.98
CA ASN A 53 3.65 -21.47 -30.00
C ASN A 53 5.09 -22.02 -30.01
N ASP A 54 5.63 -22.24 -28.82
CA ASP A 54 6.83 -23.04 -28.60
C ASP A 54 6.78 -23.59 -27.17
N MET A 55 7.67 -24.53 -26.83
CA MET A 55 7.83 -25.03 -25.46
C MET A 55 8.76 -24.16 -24.60
N ALA A 56 9.37 -23.13 -25.19
CA ALA A 56 10.41 -22.30 -24.57
C ALA A 56 9.88 -21.01 -23.93
N LEU A 57 8.57 -20.76 -24.05
CA LEU A 57 7.88 -19.55 -23.61
C LEU A 57 8.38 -18.29 -24.33
N THR A 58 8.67 -18.38 -25.63
CA THR A 58 9.25 -17.27 -26.43
C THR A 58 8.32 -16.67 -27.48
N ASP A 59 7.49 -17.48 -28.15
CA ASP A 59 6.59 -17.05 -29.23
C ASP A 59 5.16 -16.81 -28.73
N LEU A 60 4.98 -15.74 -27.95
CA LEU A 60 3.69 -15.36 -27.36
C LEU A 60 2.65 -15.08 -28.45
N LYS A 61 1.52 -15.78 -28.42
CA LYS A 61 0.38 -15.57 -29.35
C LYS A 61 -0.78 -14.81 -28.74
N MET A 62 -1.09 -15.08 -27.49
CA MET A 62 -2.19 -14.40 -26.82
C MET A 62 -2.04 -14.38 -25.31
N THR A 63 -2.81 -13.49 -24.70
CA THR A 63 -3.02 -13.46 -23.25
C THR A 63 -4.50 -13.49 -22.95
N ARG A 64 -4.90 -14.13 -21.84
CA ARG A 64 -6.25 -14.05 -21.29
C ARG A 64 -6.23 -14.25 -19.78
N THR A 65 -7.34 -13.97 -19.12
CA THR A 65 -7.52 -14.32 -17.71
C THR A 65 -8.22 -15.67 -17.62
N ASP A 66 -7.55 -16.66 -17.02
CA ASP A 66 -8.09 -17.98 -16.75
C ASP A 66 -8.64 -18.04 -15.33
N ALA A 67 -9.90 -18.41 -15.17
CA ALA A 67 -10.56 -18.47 -13.86
C ALA A 67 -9.82 -19.39 -12.87
N ASN A 68 -9.28 -20.49 -13.35
CA ASN A 68 -8.46 -21.46 -12.65
C ASN A 68 -7.56 -22.20 -13.66
N ILE A 69 -6.62 -23.00 -13.17
CA ILE A 69 -5.84 -23.93 -13.99
C ILE A 69 -6.48 -25.30 -13.84
N ASN A 70 -7.38 -25.63 -14.78
CA ASN A 70 -8.11 -26.90 -14.81
C ASN A 70 -8.44 -27.27 -16.26
N PHE A 71 -7.39 -27.57 -17.02
CA PHE A 71 -7.44 -27.75 -18.45
C PHE A 71 -7.15 -29.19 -18.85
N HIS A 72 -8.02 -29.74 -19.69
CA HIS A 72 -7.85 -31.06 -20.32
C HIS A 72 -8.11 -30.89 -21.81
N TRP A 73 -7.06 -30.65 -22.58
CA TRP A 73 -7.17 -30.40 -24.02
C TRP A 73 -7.18 -31.69 -24.85
N GLY A 74 -6.86 -32.85 -24.25
CA GLY A 74 -6.70 -34.10 -24.99
C GLY A 74 -5.59 -33.93 -26.03
N GLU A 75 -5.78 -34.41 -27.26
CA GLU A 75 -4.82 -34.17 -28.36
C GLU A 75 -5.01 -32.78 -29.04
N GLY A 76 -5.66 -31.84 -28.35
CA GLY A 76 -5.99 -30.51 -28.85
C GLY A 76 -5.13 -29.40 -28.24
N SER A 77 -5.43 -28.15 -28.62
CA SER A 77 -4.78 -26.96 -28.09
C SER A 77 -5.75 -26.04 -27.34
N PRO A 78 -5.25 -25.06 -26.55
CA PRO A 78 -6.12 -24.19 -25.74
C PRO A 78 -7.09 -23.32 -26.52
N VAL A 79 -6.70 -22.93 -27.73
CA VAL A 79 -7.50 -22.20 -28.74
C VAL A 79 -6.91 -22.43 -30.12
N ALA A 80 -7.68 -22.19 -31.19
CA ALA A 80 -7.25 -22.40 -32.57
C ALA A 80 -6.01 -21.59 -33.03
N SER A 81 -5.67 -20.49 -32.35
CA SER A 81 -4.45 -19.71 -32.64
C SER A 81 -3.18 -20.32 -32.03
N ILE A 82 -3.34 -21.33 -31.17
CA ILE A 82 -2.23 -22.10 -30.60
C ILE A 82 -2.12 -23.43 -31.34
N GLN A 83 -0.89 -23.79 -31.71
CA GLN A 83 -0.61 -25.06 -32.39
C GLN A 83 -0.96 -26.27 -31.51
N LEU A 84 -1.27 -27.41 -32.15
CA LEU A 84 -1.69 -28.63 -31.46
C LEU A 84 -0.61 -29.17 -30.53
N ASP A 85 0.62 -29.26 -31.03
CA ASP A 85 1.79 -29.76 -30.31
C ASP A 85 2.84 -28.65 -30.15
N HIS A 86 3.81 -28.84 -29.26
CA HIS A 86 4.93 -27.91 -29.03
C HIS A 86 4.49 -26.51 -28.56
N PHE A 87 3.49 -26.40 -27.69
CA PHE A 87 3.06 -25.11 -27.15
C PHE A 87 3.42 -24.99 -25.66
N SER A 88 3.32 -23.79 -25.11
CA SER A 88 3.50 -23.57 -23.67
C SER A 88 2.57 -22.51 -23.14
N VAL A 89 2.35 -22.55 -21.83
CA VAL A 89 1.50 -21.58 -21.12
C VAL A 89 2.21 -21.13 -19.85
N ARG A 90 2.14 -19.84 -19.58
CA ARG A 90 2.57 -19.24 -18.31
C ARG A 90 1.38 -18.59 -17.63
N TRP A 91 1.04 -19.05 -16.44
CA TRP A 91 0.05 -18.40 -15.58
C TRP A 91 0.73 -17.61 -14.48
N THR A 92 0.39 -16.33 -14.38
CA THR A 92 0.87 -15.45 -13.31
C THR A 92 -0.30 -14.83 -12.56
N GLY A 93 -0.11 -14.57 -11.27
CA GLY A 93 -1.07 -13.83 -10.47
C GLY A 93 -0.77 -13.89 -8.99
N THR A 94 -1.82 -13.78 -8.18
CA THR A 94 -1.74 -14.02 -6.74
C THR A 94 -2.72 -15.11 -6.31
N ILE A 95 -2.31 -15.85 -5.30
CA ILE A 95 -3.11 -16.87 -4.64
C ILE A 95 -3.27 -16.50 -3.16
N LYS A 96 -4.48 -16.68 -2.63
CA LYS A 96 -4.83 -16.34 -1.25
C LYS A 96 -5.34 -17.61 -0.56
N PRO A 97 -4.62 -18.19 0.42
CA PRO A 97 -5.08 -19.36 1.16
C PRO A 97 -6.19 -18.96 2.12
N ARG A 98 -7.07 -19.90 2.44
CA ARG A 98 -8.18 -19.68 3.38
C ARG A 98 -7.78 -19.84 4.84
N PHE A 99 -6.71 -20.60 5.08
CA PHE A 99 -6.27 -21.05 6.40
C PHE A 99 -4.77 -20.83 6.58
N THR A 100 -4.31 -20.65 7.82
CA THR A 100 -2.88 -20.55 8.16
C THR A 100 -2.38 -21.95 8.45
N GLU A 101 -1.95 -22.65 7.41
CA GLU A 101 -1.61 -24.07 7.47
C GLU A 101 -0.49 -24.39 6.46
N THR A 102 0.02 -25.62 6.52
CA THR A 102 0.84 -26.14 5.41
C THR A 102 -0.10 -26.61 4.31
N TYR A 103 -0.05 -25.94 3.16
CA TYR A 103 -0.80 -26.32 1.96
C TYR A 103 0.05 -27.26 1.12
N THR A 104 -0.55 -28.33 0.63
CA THR A 104 0.01 -29.17 -0.44
C THR A 104 -0.58 -28.72 -1.76
N TYR A 105 0.28 -28.30 -2.68
CA TYR A 105 -0.09 -28.04 -4.07
C TYR A 105 0.17 -29.28 -4.91
N ASP A 106 -0.79 -29.60 -5.75
CA ASP A 106 -0.81 -30.75 -6.63
C ASP A 106 -0.96 -30.25 -8.08
N MET A 107 0.00 -30.56 -8.94
CA MET A 107 -0.04 -30.26 -10.38
C MET A 107 -0.16 -31.55 -11.17
N ALA A 108 -1.28 -31.77 -11.85
CA ALA A 108 -1.37 -32.80 -12.88
C ALA A 108 -0.98 -32.16 -14.22
N SER A 109 0.07 -32.66 -14.85
CA SER A 109 0.52 -32.15 -16.15
C SER A 109 0.95 -33.24 -17.11
N ASP A 110 0.57 -33.06 -18.37
CA ASP A 110 1.05 -33.76 -19.56
C ASP A 110 1.28 -32.65 -20.59
N ASP A 111 2.51 -32.23 -20.93
CA ASP A 111 3.82 -32.68 -20.42
C ASP A 111 4.30 -31.95 -19.14
N GLY A 112 5.27 -31.03 -19.28
CA GLY A 112 6.11 -30.55 -18.19
C GLY A 112 5.54 -29.33 -17.46
N VAL A 113 5.86 -29.19 -16.17
CA VAL A 113 5.35 -28.12 -15.31
C VAL A 113 6.40 -27.59 -14.34
N ARG A 114 6.32 -26.29 -14.05
CA ARG A 114 7.00 -25.66 -12.91
C ARG A 114 6.03 -24.78 -12.14
N LEU A 115 6.10 -24.81 -10.81
CA LEU A 115 5.26 -24.02 -9.91
C LEU A 115 6.13 -23.27 -8.91
N TRP A 116 5.93 -21.95 -8.85
CA TRP A 116 6.49 -21.09 -7.82
C TRP A 116 5.38 -20.46 -6.99
N ILE A 117 5.60 -20.42 -5.68
CA ILE A 117 4.78 -19.66 -4.74
C ILE A 117 5.69 -18.68 -4.01
N ASN A 118 5.36 -17.39 -4.04
CA ASN A 118 6.15 -16.32 -3.42
C ASN A 118 7.62 -16.29 -3.90
N GLY A 119 7.85 -16.61 -5.18
CA GLY A 119 9.18 -16.71 -5.77
C GLY A 119 9.97 -17.99 -5.42
N GLN A 120 9.47 -18.83 -4.52
CA GLN A 120 10.07 -20.13 -4.22
C GLN A 120 9.58 -21.19 -5.23
N LEU A 121 10.51 -21.81 -5.96
CA LEU A 121 10.23 -22.96 -6.84
C LEU A 121 9.88 -24.17 -5.97
N ILE A 122 8.62 -24.62 -6.02
CA ILE A 122 8.13 -25.74 -5.20
C ILE A 122 7.86 -27.01 -6.00
N ILE A 123 7.62 -26.91 -7.32
CA ILE A 123 7.56 -28.05 -8.24
C ILE A 123 8.42 -27.72 -9.45
N ASP A 124 9.37 -28.61 -9.77
CA ASP A 124 10.23 -28.50 -10.96
C ASP A 124 10.23 -29.83 -11.73
N LYS A 125 9.35 -29.92 -12.72
CA LYS A 125 9.14 -31.10 -13.58
C LYS A 125 9.09 -30.68 -15.04
N TRP A 126 10.13 -29.99 -15.47
CA TRP A 126 10.26 -29.49 -16.84
C TRP A 126 10.81 -30.56 -17.80
N VAL A 127 10.05 -31.65 -18.01
CA VAL A 127 10.44 -32.80 -18.83
C VAL A 127 9.24 -33.29 -19.66
N THR A 128 9.52 -33.89 -20.82
CA THR A 128 8.51 -34.60 -21.62
C THR A 128 8.10 -35.87 -20.89
N GLN A 129 6.81 -36.04 -20.64
CA GLN A 129 6.23 -37.11 -19.83
C GLN A 129 4.73 -37.21 -20.10
N ALA A 130 4.18 -38.42 -20.04
CA ALA A 130 2.73 -38.59 -19.93
C ALA A 130 2.19 -37.96 -18.63
N SER A 131 0.87 -37.79 -18.54
CA SER A 131 0.20 -37.16 -17.40
C SER A 131 0.67 -37.69 -16.04
N VAL A 132 1.32 -36.83 -15.26
CA VAL A 132 1.85 -37.13 -13.92
C VAL A 132 1.38 -36.09 -12.92
N LEU A 133 1.01 -36.57 -11.72
CA LEU A 133 0.72 -35.72 -10.56
C LEU A 133 1.99 -35.42 -9.78
N SER A 134 2.33 -34.15 -9.64
CA SER A 134 3.45 -33.65 -8.82
C SER A 134 2.94 -32.88 -7.62
N SER A 135 3.43 -33.18 -6.42
CA SER A 135 2.96 -32.58 -5.18
C SER A 135 4.08 -31.92 -4.38
N SER A 136 3.81 -30.77 -3.76
CA SER A 136 4.78 -30.10 -2.89
C SER A 136 4.10 -29.30 -1.76
N PRO A 137 4.56 -29.40 -0.50
CA PRO A 137 4.04 -28.62 0.62
C PRO A 137 4.69 -27.24 0.73
N ILE A 138 3.92 -26.23 1.13
CA ILE A 138 4.41 -24.90 1.51
C ILE A 138 3.58 -24.32 2.66
N LYS A 139 4.23 -23.67 3.62
CA LYS A 139 3.54 -22.97 4.72
C LYS A 139 2.90 -21.70 4.19
N MET A 140 1.62 -21.49 4.50
CA MET A 140 0.89 -20.31 4.09
C MET A 140 0.06 -19.76 5.25
N THR A 141 -0.21 -18.46 5.21
CA THR A 141 -0.96 -17.70 6.21
C THR A 141 -2.29 -17.29 5.62
N ALA A 142 -3.39 -17.60 6.31
CA ALA A 142 -4.75 -17.28 5.89
C ALA A 142 -4.85 -15.83 5.42
N GLY A 143 -5.43 -15.63 4.25
CA GLY A 143 -5.70 -14.32 3.71
C GLY A 143 -4.48 -13.52 3.21
N GLN A 144 -3.25 -13.98 3.45
CA GLN A 144 -2.05 -13.39 2.86
C GLN A 144 -2.02 -13.72 1.36
N SER A 145 -1.84 -12.70 0.51
CA SER A 145 -1.67 -12.94 -0.93
C SER A 145 -0.21 -13.33 -1.19
N TYR A 146 -0.03 -14.44 -1.90
CA TYR A 146 1.27 -14.91 -2.35
C TYR A 146 1.32 -14.80 -3.87
N SER A 147 2.47 -14.43 -4.45
CA SER A 147 2.62 -14.56 -5.90
C SER A 147 2.52 -16.03 -6.29
N ILE A 148 1.83 -16.31 -7.38
CA ILE A 148 1.81 -17.62 -8.01
C ILE A 148 2.29 -17.46 -9.45
N HIS A 149 3.21 -18.32 -9.84
CA HIS A 149 3.75 -18.41 -11.19
C HIS A 149 3.79 -19.88 -11.57
N VAL A 150 3.12 -20.24 -12.65
CA VAL A 150 3.04 -21.60 -13.18
C VAL A 150 3.49 -21.55 -14.61
N GLU A 151 4.42 -22.43 -14.97
CA GLU A 151 4.79 -22.66 -16.36
C GLU A 151 4.43 -24.09 -16.73
N TYR A 152 3.96 -24.27 -17.96
CA TYR A 152 3.57 -25.54 -18.53
C TYR A 152 4.04 -25.59 -19.98
N PHE A 153 4.45 -26.77 -20.47
CA PHE A 153 4.59 -27.02 -21.90
C PHE A 153 3.94 -28.32 -22.31
N GLU A 154 3.55 -28.36 -23.58
CA GLU A 154 3.15 -29.56 -24.29
C GLU A 154 4.13 -29.82 -25.44
N ASN A 155 4.68 -31.03 -25.51
CA ASN A 155 5.52 -31.48 -26.61
C ASN A 155 4.69 -32.21 -27.67
N GLY A 156 3.79 -33.11 -27.25
CA GLY A 156 2.76 -33.68 -28.12
C GLY A 156 2.15 -34.96 -27.55
N GLY A 157 0.96 -35.31 -28.04
CA GLY A 157 0.13 -36.35 -27.45
C GLY A 157 -1.02 -35.74 -26.65
N GLY A 158 -1.21 -36.15 -25.40
CA GLY A 158 -2.30 -35.64 -24.56
C GLY A 158 -1.86 -34.42 -23.77
N ALA A 159 -2.61 -33.33 -23.83
CA ALA A 159 -2.30 -32.09 -23.14
C ALA A 159 -3.23 -31.86 -21.92
N THR A 160 -2.66 -31.75 -20.72
CA THR A 160 -3.39 -31.48 -19.47
C THR A 160 -2.59 -30.56 -18.54
N ALA A 161 -3.27 -29.62 -17.89
CA ALA A 161 -2.72 -28.80 -16.81
C ALA A 161 -3.80 -28.53 -15.75
N GLU A 162 -3.65 -29.11 -14.56
CA GLU A 162 -4.59 -28.95 -13.44
C GLU A 162 -3.84 -28.62 -12.15
N LEU A 163 -4.22 -27.51 -11.50
CA LEU A 163 -3.69 -27.07 -10.21
C LEU A 163 -4.72 -27.30 -9.11
N GLN A 164 -4.39 -28.19 -8.17
CA GLN A 164 -5.17 -28.46 -6.98
C GLN A 164 -4.39 -28.06 -5.71
N TRP A 165 -5.11 -27.86 -4.62
CA TRP A 165 -4.53 -27.61 -3.30
C TRP A 165 -5.28 -28.35 -2.19
N SER A 166 -4.60 -28.61 -1.07
CA SER A 166 -5.21 -29.16 0.14
C SER A 166 -4.42 -28.76 1.39
N SER A 167 -5.05 -28.79 2.55
CA SER A 167 -4.45 -28.57 3.87
C SER A 167 -5.31 -29.26 4.94
N PRO A 168 -4.94 -29.27 6.23
CA PRO A 168 -5.78 -29.87 7.29
C PRO A 168 -7.24 -29.38 7.29
N SER A 169 -7.47 -28.09 7.02
CA SER A 169 -8.80 -27.49 6.94
C SER A 169 -9.31 -27.27 5.50
N GLN A 170 -8.44 -27.37 4.49
CA GLN A 170 -8.79 -27.26 3.07
C GLN A 170 -8.90 -28.64 2.42
N LYS A 171 -10.13 -29.04 2.07
CA LYS A 171 -10.34 -30.25 1.26
C LYS A 171 -9.60 -30.14 -0.07
N LYS A 172 -9.10 -31.26 -0.59
CA LYS A 172 -8.47 -31.31 -1.90
C LYS A 172 -9.47 -30.89 -2.98
N GLU A 173 -9.13 -29.84 -3.71
CA GLU A 173 -9.92 -29.29 -4.83
C GLU A 173 -9.01 -28.54 -5.80
N VAL A 174 -9.48 -28.35 -7.04
CA VAL A 174 -8.91 -27.34 -7.96
C VAL A 174 -8.89 -25.99 -7.27
N VAL A 175 -7.78 -25.27 -7.36
CA VAL A 175 -7.68 -23.95 -6.73
C VAL A 175 -8.77 -23.04 -7.31
N PRO A 176 -9.74 -22.60 -6.51
CA PRO A 176 -10.93 -21.94 -7.04
C PRO A 176 -10.61 -20.50 -7.42
N GLN A 177 -11.28 -19.99 -8.46
CA GLN A 177 -11.14 -18.62 -8.95
C GLN A 177 -11.24 -17.56 -7.85
N SER A 178 -12.08 -17.79 -6.84
CA SER A 178 -12.22 -16.90 -5.67
C SER A 178 -10.93 -16.70 -4.84
N GLN A 179 -9.94 -17.57 -5.02
CA GLN A 179 -8.65 -17.53 -4.34
C GLN A 179 -7.52 -17.09 -5.27
N LEU A 180 -7.84 -16.83 -6.55
CA LEU A 180 -6.90 -16.42 -7.59
C LEU A 180 -7.24 -14.99 -8.03
N SER A 181 -6.24 -14.14 -8.08
CA SER A 181 -6.36 -12.80 -8.67
C SER A 181 -5.32 -12.62 -9.75
N PRO A 182 -5.63 -11.88 -10.83
CA PRO A 182 -4.65 -11.57 -11.85
C PRO A 182 -3.45 -10.88 -11.20
N PRO A 183 -2.29 -10.87 -11.85
CA PRO A 183 -1.14 -10.18 -11.30
C PRO A 183 -1.55 -8.75 -11.01
N ILE A 184 -1.22 -8.27 -9.80
CA ILE A 184 -1.33 -6.86 -9.51
C ILE A 184 -0.37 -6.20 -10.50
N GLU A 185 -0.90 -5.60 -11.57
CA GLU A 185 -0.15 -4.73 -12.45
C GLU A 185 0.36 -3.61 -11.54
N THR A 186 1.59 -3.75 -11.05
CA THR A 186 2.28 -2.63 -10.44
C THR A 186 2.36 -1.58 -11.54
N VAL A 187 1.94 -0.36 -11.21
CA VAL A 187 2.23 0.77 -12.10
C VAL A 187 3.71 1.01 -11.92
N GLY A 188 4.49 1.06 -13.01
CA GLY A 188 5.88 1.48 -12.92
C GLY A 188 5.94 2.83 -12.22
N THR A 189 6.76 2.93 -11.16
CA THR A 189 6.94 4.16 -10.38
C THR A 189 8.29 4.82 -10.63
N GLY A 190 9.21 4.18 -11.34
CA GLY A 190 10.56 4.69 -11.59
C GLY A 190 11.66 3.65 -11.34
N LEU A 191 12.91 4.13 -11.22
CA LEU A 191 14.08 3.33 -10.85
C LEU A 191 14.66 3.80 -9.52
N LYS A 192 15.26 2.89 -8.74
CA LYS A 192 16.02 3.26 -7.55
C LYS A 192 17.30 3.99 -7.98
N GLY A 193 17.40 5.28 -7.73
CA GLY A 193 18.61 6.09 -7.89
C GLY A 193 19.44 6.10 -6.61
N GLU A 194 20.72 5.73 -6.71
CA GLU A 194 21.74 5.83 -5.67
C GLU A 194 22.69 6.95 -6.06
N TYR A 195 22.75 8.01 -5.26
CA TYR A 195 23.46 9.24 -5.60
C TYR A 195 24.71 9.40 -4.72
N TYR A 196 25.85 9.58 -5.34
CA TYR A 196 27.19 9.53 -4.74
C TYR A 196 27.92 10.85 -4.91
N GLU A 197 28.71 11.24 -3.92
CA GLU A 197 29.56 12.44 -3.96
C GLU A 197 30.70 12.33 -4.96
N ASN A 198 31.22 11.12 -5.20
CA ASN A 198 32.40 10.90 -6.03
C ASN A 198 32.04 10.20 -7.36
N MET A 199 32.82 10.44 -8.41
CA MET A 199 32.59 9.90 -9.77
C MET A 199 32.71 8.39 -9.88
N ASP A 200 33.30 7.73 -8.89
CA ASP A 200 33.60 6.30 -8.89
C ASP A 200 32.55 5.47 -8.13
N LEU A 201 31.35 6.02 -7.94
CA LEU A 201 30.25 5.41 -7.19
C LEU A 201 30.62 5.15 -5.72
N THR A 202 31.45 6.02 -5.14
CA THR A 202 31.78 6.03 -3.72
C THR A 202 31.26 7.30 -3.03
N GLY A 203 31.13 7.26 -1.71
CA GLY A 203 30.58 8.39 -0.96
C GLY A 203 29.07 8.59 -1.21
N LEU A 204 28.27 7.52 -1.11
CA LEU A 204 26.81 7.59 -1.25
C LEU A 204 26.23 8.65 -0.31
N LYS A 205 25.44 9.58 -0.85
CA LYS A 205 24.81 10.68 -0.11
C LYS A 205 23.33 10.48 0.13
N LEU A 206 22.62 9.90 -0.83
CA LEU A 206 21.20 9.57 -0.70
C LEU A 206 20.79 8.47 -1.69
N THR A 207 19.64 7.86 -1.42
CA THR A 207 18.92 7.06 -2.40
C THR A 207 17.49 7.58 -2.54
N ARG A 208 16.89 7.46 -3.73
CA ARG A 208 15.47 7.77 -4.00
C ARG A 208 14.93 6.95 -5.18
N VAL A 209 13.66 7.12 -5.52
CA VAL A 209 13.07 6.57 -6.76
C VAL A 209 12.87 7.69 -7.75
N ASP A 210 13.59 7.65 -8.87
CA ASP A 210 13.41 8.60 -9.98
C ASP A 210 12.37 8.05 -10.95
N SER A 211 11.28 8.80 -11.13
CA SER A 211 10.14 8.41 -11.98
C SER A 211 10.58 8.12 -13.42
N THR A 212 11.58 8.83 -13.92
CA THR A 212 12.27 8.57 -15.18
C THR A 212 13.72 8.96 -15.02
N VAL A 213 14.62 8.42 -15.86
CA VAL A 213 15.98 8.96 -16.00
C VAL A 213 15.92 10.04 -17.07
N ASN A 214 15.53 11.26 -16.68
CA ASN A 214 15.43 12.43 -17.57
C ASN A 214 15.88 13.67 -16.80
N HIS A 215 17.17 13.71 -16.47
CA HIS A 215 17.75 14.75 -15.64
C HIS A 215 18.66 15.66 -16.45
N ASN A 216 18.50 16.97 -16.25
CA ASN A 216 19.42 18.00 -16.71
C ASN A 216 19.63 18.97 -15.54
N TRP A 217 20.77 18.85 -14.88
CA TRP A 217 21.14 19.65 -13.72
C TRP A 217 21.90 20.93 -14.11
N GLY A 218 22.17 21.16 -15.41
CA GLY A 218 22.98 22.29 -15.86
C GLY A 218 24.35 22.25 -15.18
N SER A 219 24.77 23.36 -14.57
CA SER A 219 26.01 23.41 -13.76
C SER A 219 25.80 23.13 -12.27
N GLY A 220 24.68 22.49 -11.91
CA GLY A 220 24.29 22.19 -10.55
C GLY A 220 24.42 20.71 -10.20
N SER A 221 23.85 20.32 -9.06
CA SER A 221 23.86 18.94 -8.56
C SER A 221 22.45 18.38 -8.38
N PRO A 222 22.30 17.04 -8.31
CA PRO A 222 21.01 16.39 -8.10
C PRO A 222 20.34 16.65 -6.76
N HIS A 223 21.09 17.15 -5.77
CA HIS A 223 20.60 17.47 -4.43
C HIS A 223 21.59 18.40 -3.70
N PRO A 224 21.15 19.31 -2.82
CA PRO A 224 22.02 20.19 -2.03
C PRO A 224 23.09 19.52 -1.15
N PHE A 225 23.08 18.18 -1.02
CA PHE A 225 24.07 17.41 -0.25
C PHE A 225 25.20 16.86 -1.10
N ILE A 226 25.14 17.10 -2.41
CA ILE A 226 26.05 16.60 -3.42
C ILE A 226 26.70 17.82 -4.07
N GLY A 227 28.02 17.83 -4.15
CA GLY A 227 28.77 18.86 -4.88
C GLY A 227 28.29 19.00 -6.34
N ALA A 228 28.43 20.19 -6.91
CA ALA A 228 28.08 20.44 -8.32
C ALA A 228 28.93 19.62 -9.30
N ASP A 229 30.17 19.31 -8.90
CA ASP A 229 31.14 18.58 -9.69
C ASP A 229 31.45 17.23 -9.03
N THR A 230 32.05 16.33 -9.81
CA THR A 230 32.60 15.04 -9.37
C THR A 230 31.63 14.01 -8.79
N PHE A 231 30.31 14.14 -9.01
CA PHE A 231 29.32 13.21 -8.46
C PHE A 231 29.01 12.01 -9.37
N SER A 232 28.32 10.99 -8.86
CA SER A 232 27.83 9.89 -9.70
C SER A 232 26.47 9.37 -9.25
N VAL A 233 25.77 8.66 -10.14
CA VAL A 233 24.45 8.09 -9.88
C VAL A 233 24.37 6.67 -10.42
N ARG A 234 23.78 5.75 -9.65
CA ARG A 234 23.37 4.43 -10.13
C ARG A 234 21.86 4.29 -10.06
N TRP A 235 21.21 4.17 -11.21
CA TRP A 235 19.80 3.76 -11.29
C TRP A 235 19.69 2.25 -11.46
N SER A 236 18.80 1.62 -10.69
CA SER A 236 18.54 0.18 -10.75
C SER A 236 17.06 -0.17 -10.58
N GLY A 237 16.61 -1.19 -11.29
CA GLY A 237 15.23 -1.67 -11.24
C GLY A 237 14.94 -2.61 -12.40
N THR A 238 13.69 -2.63 -12.87
CA THR A 238 13.29 -3.36 -14.08
C THR A 238 12.57 -2.45 -15.07
N ILE A 239 12.64 -2.81 -16.35
CA ILE A 239 11.96 -2.16 -17.46
C ILE A 239 11.02 -3.16 -18.15
N LYS A 240 9.81 -2.72 -18.50
CA LYS A 240 8.78 -3.54 -19.18
C LYS A 240 8.49 -2.95 -20.57
N PRO A 241 8.86 -3.58 -21.70
CA PRO A 241 8.55 -3.08 -23.04
C PRO A 241 7.07 -3.28 -23.38
N LYS A 242 6.55 -2.44 -24.28
CA LYS A 242 5.17 -2.57 -24.81
C LYS A 242 5.06 -3.56 -25.97
N TYR A 243 6.14 -3.76 -26.71
CA TYR A 243 6.15 -4.58 -27.93
C TYR A 243 7.25 -5.64 -27.84
N SER A 244 7.03 -6.76 -28.52
CA SER A 244 8.05 -7.81 -28.66
C SER A 244 8.91 -7.52 -29.89
N GLU A 245 9.97 -6.73 -29.72
CA GLU A 245 10.74 -6.16 -30.83
C GLU A 245 12.21 -5.95 -30.44
N ASN A 246 13.05 -5.60 -31.42
CA ASN A 246 14.39 -5.11 -31.17
C ASN A 246 14.34 -3.65 -30.73
N TYR A 247 14.69 -3.39 -29.48
CA TYR A 247 14.77 -2.06 -28.90
C TYR A 247 16.19 -1.52 -28.98
N THR A 248 16.30 -0.22 -29.27
CA THR A 248 17.54 0.56 -29.16
C THR A 248 17.37 1.57 -28.04
N PHE A 249 18.30 1.58 -27.09
CA PHE A 249 18.37 2.59 -26.03
C PHE A 249 19.28 3.75 -26.47
N TYR A 250 18.84 4.96 -26.18
CA TYR A 250 19.58 6.20 -26.39
C TYR A 250 19.77 6.87 -25.05
N ILE A 251 20.98 7.30 -24.72
CA ILE A 251 21.23 8.03 -23.49
C ILE A 251 22.03 9.29 -23.82
N ASN A 252 21.45 10.47 -23.61
CA ASN A 252 22.21 11.72 -23.63
C ASN A 252 22.87 11.90 -22.27
N SER A 253 24.19 11.96 -22.26
CA SER A 253 24.99 11.99 -21.04
C SER A 253 26.08 13.06 -21.15
N ASP A 254 26.23 13.82 -20.08
CA ASP A 254 27.36 14.70 -19.80
C ASP A 254 27.60 14.55 -18.30
N ASP A 255 28.60 13.83 -17.80
CA ASP A 255 29.69 13.11 -18.49
C ASP A 255 29.39 11.62 -18.82
N GLY A 256 30.11 10.68 -18.19
CA GLY A 256 30.26 9.29 -18.61
C GLY A 256 29.18 8.35 -18.07
N LEU A 257 28.95 7.23 -18.78
CA LEU A 257 27.83 6.34 -18.51
C LEU A 257 28.07 4.88 -18.87
N ARG A 258 27.41 3.97 -18.13
CA ARG A 258 27.26 2.55 -18.46
C ARG A 258 25.78 2.13 -18.37
N LEU A 259 25.33 1.27 -19.28
CA LEU A 259 23.96 0.72 -19.31
C LEU A 259 24.01 -0.81 -19.36
N TRP A 260 23.25 -1.47 -18.49
CA TRP A 260 23.00 -2.91 -18.53
C TRP A 260 21.50 -3.20 -18.68
N ILE A 261 21.19 -4.24 -19.44
CA ILE A 261 19.86 -4.87 -19.49
C ILE A 261 20.02 -6.38 -19.24
N ASN A 262 19.31 -6.95 -18.26
CA ASN A 262 19.47 -8.35 -17.81
C ASN A 262 20.94 -8.73 -17.56
N GLY A 263 21.69 -7.83 -16.92
CA GLY A 263 23.13 -8.03 -16.64
C GLY A 263 24.06 -7.93 -17.85
N LYS A 264 23.55 -7.79 -19.08
CA LYS A 264 24.36 -7.57 -20.29
C LYS A 264 24.72 -6.09 -20.41
N LEU A 265 26.02 -5.78 -20.42
CA LEU A 265 26.55 -4.43 -20.65
C LEU A 265 26.31 -4.02 -22.11
N LEU A 266 25.44 -3.04 -22.33
CA LEU A 266 25.05 -2.55 -23.67
C LEU A 266 25.78 -1.27 -24.07
N ILE A 267 26.08 -0.40 -23.10
CA ILE A 267 26.88 0.82 -23.29
C ILE A 267 27.94 0.82 -22.21
N ASP A 268 29.21 0.96 -22.62
CA ASP A 268 30.34 1.10 -21.71
C ASP A 268 31.19 2.31 -22.11
N LYS A 269 30.85 3.47 -21.54
CA LYS A 269 31.43 4.77 -21.87
C LYS A 269 31.72 5.58 -20.61
N TRP A 270 32.50 4.97 -19.72
CA TRP A 270 32.92 5.56 -18.45
C TRP A 270 34.12 6.52 -18.61
N LEU A 271 33.92 7.60 -19.36
CA LEU A 271 34.95 8.57 -19.73
C LEU A 271 34.32 9.97 -19.72
N THR A 272 35.07 11.01 -19.35
CA THR A 272 34.64 12.42 -19.41
C THR A 272 34.32 12.83 -20.84
N ARG A 273 33.06 13.16 -21.13
CA ARG A 273 32.54 13.59 -22.43
C ARG A 273 31.06 13.93 -22.36
N ALA A 274 30.63 14.87 -23.20
CA ALA A 274 29.24 15.11 -23.52
C ALA A 274 28.79 14.35 -24.79
N GLY A 275 27.53 13.90 -24.83
CA GLY A 275 26.85 13.54 -26.07
C GLY A 275 25.83 12.39 -25.96
N GLU A 276 25.11 12.18 -27.04
CA GLU A 276 24.16 11.07 -27.16
C GLU A 276 24.88 9.73 -27.42
N LEU A 277 24.59 8.74 -26.59
CA LEU A 277 25.10 7.38 -26.66
C LEU A 277 23.97 6.47 -27.12
N THR A 278 24.27 5.53 -28.01
CA THR A 278 23.28 4.56 -28.52
C THR A 278 23.74 3.14 -28.21
N SER A 279 22.84 2.28 -27.74
CA SER A 279 23.11 0.86 -27.52
C SER A 279 23.10 0.07 -28.83
N LEU A 280 23.69 -1.12 -28.83
CA LEU A 280 23.30 -2.13 -29.83
C LEU A 280 21.82 -2.51 -29.61
N PRO A 281 21.07 -2.86 -30.68
CA PRO A 281 19.71 -3.35 -30.52
C PRO A 281 19.66 -4.60 -29.62
N ILE A 282 18.63 -4.69 -28.78
CA ILE A 282 18.35 -5.84 -27.91
C ILE A 282 16.90 -6.28 -28.09
N SER A 283 16.69 -7.59 -28.28
CA SER A 283 15.35 -8.17 -28.36
C SER A 283 14.70 -8.17 -26.98
N LEU A 284 13.58 -7.47 -26.85
CA LEU A 284 12.75 -7.45 -25.65
C LEU A 284 11.35 -7.97 -26.02
N VAL A 285 10.71 -8.69 -25.10
CA VAL A 285 9.39 -9.29 -25.25
C VAL A 285 8.37 -8.45 -24.49
N SER A 286 7.27 -8.09 -25.17
CA SER A 286 6.18 -7.30 -24.59
C SER A 286 5.73 -7.88 -23.24
N GLY A 287 5.59 -7.01 -22.24
CA GLY A 287 5.06 -7.38 -20.94
C GLY A 287 6.03 -8.12 -20.02
N GLN A 288 7.21 -8.52 -20.48
CA GLN A 288 8.25 -9.11 -19.65
C GLN A 288 9.07 -8.03 -18.93
N ASN A 289 9.37 -8.23 -17.64
CA ASN A 289 10.30 -7.36 -16.92
C ASN A 289 11.75 -7.76 -17.20
N TYR A 290 12.59 -6.77 -17.49
CA TYR A 290 14.03 -6.92 -17.68
C TYR A 290 14.76 -6.09 -16.64
N ASP A 291 15.78 -6.63 -15.98
CA ASP A 291 16.64 -5.83 -15.10
C ASP A 291 17.29 -4.71 -15.90
N ILE A 292 17.25 -3.49 -15.38
CA ILE A 292 17.95 -2.34 -15.94
C ILE A 292 18.87 -1.76 -14.86
N ARG A 293 20.12 -1.49 -15.26
CA ARG A 293 21.06 -0.73 -14.45
C ARG A 293 21.69 0.35 -15.30
N ILE A 294 21.75 1.56 -14.79
CA ILE A 294 22.45 2.69 -15.40
C ILE A 294 23.43 3.21 -14.35
N GLU A 295 24.67 3.39 -14.73
CA GLU A 295 25.65 4.14 -13.94
C GLU A 295 26.02 5.38 -14.72
N TYR A 296 26.10 6.52 -14.05
CA TYR A 296 26.43 7.82 -14.61
C TYR A 296 27.43 8.53 -13.69
N PHE A 297 28.34 9.33 -14.22
CA PHE A 297 29.10 10.29 -13.44
C PHE A 297 29.17 11.65 -14.12
N GLU A 298 29.32 12.68 -13.30
CA GLU A 298 29.68 14.04 -13.69
C GLU A 298 31.08 14.36 -13.19
N ASN A 299 31.95 14.89 -14.03
CA ASN A 299 33.25 15.39 -13.60
C ASN A 299 33.19 16.89 -13.33
N THR A 300 32.92 17.69 -14.36
CA THR A 300 32.86 19.15 -14.26
C THR A 300 32.01 19.74 -15.38
N GLY A 301 31.31 20.84 -15.10
CA GLY A 301 30.67 21.64 -16.13
C GLY A 301 29.18 21.36 -16.24
N GLY A 302 28.73 20.73 -17.34
CA GLY A 302 27.32 20.48 -17.59
C GLY A 302 26.93 19.07 -17.20
N ALA A 303 25.93 18.90 -16.34
CA ALA A 303 25.50 17.61 -15.85
C ALA A 303 24.12 17.21 -16.40
N ALA A 304 24.05 16.14 -17.19
CA ALA A 304 22.79 15.60 -17.70
C ALA A 304 22.83 14.08 -17.91
N SER A 305 21.69 13.42 -17.68
CA SER A 305 21.47 12.01 -17.99
C SER A 305 20.01 11.76 -18.41
N ILE A 306 19.80 11.44 -19.68
CA ILE A 306 18.46 11.31 -20.28
C ILE A 306 18.35 9.97 -21.02
N LEU A 307 17.55 9.03 -20.50
CA LEU A 307 17.28 7.72 -21.06
C LEU A 307 16.05 7.75 -21.98
N GLN A 308 16.26 7.34 -23.23
CA GLN A 308 15.24 7.16 -24.24
C GLN A 308 15.32 5.76 -24.87
N TRP A 309 14.24 5.32 -25.51
CA TRP A 309 14.20 4.05 -26.25
C TRP A 309 13.40 4.19 -27.56
N ALA A 310 13.67 3.32 -28.52
CA ALA A 310 12.86 3.16 -29.74
C ALA A 310 12.87 1.70 -30.22
N SER A 311 11.86 1.32 -30.99
CA SER A 311 11.75 0.04 -31.71
C SER A 311 10.92 0.26 -32.99
N ALA A 312 10.51 -0.81 -33.68
CA ALA A 312 9.70 -0.67 -34.90
C ALA A 312 8.34 -0.02 -34.63
N SER A 313 7.69 -0.38 -33.53
CA SER A 313 6.39 0.15 -33.08
C SER A 313 6.51 1.18 -31.95
N GLN A 314 7.69 1.32 -31.33
CA GLN A 314 7.96 2.34 -30.31
C GLN A 314 8.71 3.52 -30.93
N THR A 315 8.04 4.67 -31.05
CA THR A 315 8.71 5.93 -31.41
C THR A 315 9.77 6.31 -30.37
N LYS A 316 10.84 6.99 -30.79
CA LYS A 316 11.89 7.45 -29.88
C LYS A 316 11.31 8.41 -28.85
N GLN A 317 11.36 8.04 -27.57
CA GLN A 317 10.88 8.86 -26.45
C GLN A 317 11.65 8.53 -25.18
N ILE A 318 11.57 9.42 -24.18
CA ILE A 318 11.99 9.12 -22.79
C ILE A 318 11.29 7.83 -22.36
N VAL A 319 12.03 6.92 -21.71
CA VAL A 319 11.40 5.71 -21.17
C VAL A 319 10.41 6.14 -20.09
N PRO A 320 9.10 5.93 -20.28
CA PRO A 320 8.10 6.52 -19.41
C PRO A 320 8.04 5.78 -18.07
N GLN A 321 7.69 6.51 -17.00
CA GLN A 321 7.62 6.00 -15.63
C GLN A 321 6.85 4.68 -15.51
N ILE A 322 5.71 4.57 -16.22
CA ILE A 322 4.86 3.38 -16.20
C ILE A 322 5.57 2.10 -16.67
N GLN A 323 6.69 2.21 -17.39
CA GLN A 323 7.51 1.08 -17.86
C GLN A 323 8.75 0.84 -16.99
N LEU A 324 8.98 1.62 -15.93
CA LEU A 324 10.13 1.54 -15.03
C LEU A 324 9.66 1.16 -13.62
N TYR A 325 10.29 0.13 -13.06
CA TYR A 325 9.90 -0.44 -11.78
C TYR A 325 11.12 -0.48 -10.86
N PRO A 326 11.02 0.01 -9.61
CA PRO A 326 12.16 -0.02 -8.70
C PRO A 326 12.48 -1.48 -8.33
N SER A 327 13.75 -1.77 -8.00
CA SER A 327 14.12 -3.11 -7.52
C SER A 327 13.29 -3.44 -6.28
N ILE A 328 12.56 -4.57 -6.33
CA ILE A 328 11.50 -4.85 -5.38
C ILE A 328 12.10 -5.12 -4.00
N ALA A 329 11.78 -4.26 -3.05
CA ALA A 329 11.52 -4.66 -1.68
C ALA A 329 10.16 -4.05 -1.29
N LEU A 330 9.08 -4.83 -1.35
CA LEU A 330 7.81 -4.44 -0.71
C LEU A 330 7.68 -5.27 0.57
N PRO A 331 7.46 -4.61 1.73
CA PRO A 331 6.20 -3.91 1.99
C PRO A 331 6.37 -2.47 2.48
N GLY A 332 5.32 -1.66 2.36
CA GLY A 332 5.30 -0.22 2.62
C GLY A 332 4.73 0.51 1.40
N VAL A 333 3.63 1.24 1.57
CA VAL A 333 2.89 1.90 0.45
C VAL A 333 2.86 3.41 0.59
N GLY A 334 3.58 3.95 1.58
CA GLY A 334 3.59 5.37 1.89
C GLY A 334 2.70 5.74 3.07
N LEU A 335 2.57 7.05 3.28
CA LEU A 335 1.76 7.67 4.33
C LEU A 335 0.47 8.22 3.74
N ARG A 336 -0.58 8.32 4.56
CA ARG A 336 -1.79 9.05 4.17
C ARG A 336 -1.50 10.54 4.25
N GLY A 337 -1.54 11.24 3.12
CA GLY A 337 -1.44 12.70 3.01
C GLY A 337 -2.83 13.33 2.96
N GLU A 338 -3.08 14.27 3.86
CA GLU A 338 -4.23 15.16 3.89
C GLU A 338 -3.75 16.56 3.53
N TYR A 339 -4.33 17.18 2.50
CA TYR A 339 -3.93 18.49 1.98
C TYR A 339 -5.05 19.50 2.14
N TYR A 340 -4.71 20.71 2.57
CA TYR A 340 -5.67 21.73 3.02
C TYR A 340 -5.44 23.08 2.34
N ASN A 341 -6.52 23.77 1.97
CA ASN A 341 -6.50 25.12 1.37
C ASN A 341 -6.44 26.22 2.44
N ASN A 342 -5.53 26.04 3.40
CA ASN A 342 -5.16 27.00 4.43
C ASN A 342 -3.90 26.50 5.15
N LYS A 343 -3.13 27.39 5.78
CA LYS A 343 -1.91 27.02 6.52
C LYS A 343 -2.12 26.33 7.87
N ASP A 344 -3.35 26.31 8.38
CA ASP A 344 -3.69 25.84 9.73
C ASP A 344 -4.50 24.53 9.76
N LEU A 345 -4.44 23.73 8.67
CA LEU A 345 -4.96 22.35 8.60
C LEU A 345 -6.49 22.25 8.87
N LYS A 346 -7.29 23.21 8.36
CA LYS A 346 -8.76 23.25 8.63
C LYS A 346 -9.65 22.98 7.42
N VAL A 347 -9.22 23.39 6.22
CA VAL A 347 -10.03 23.30 5.00
C VAL A 347 -9.49 22.18 4.12
N LEU A 348 -9.85 20.94 4.45
CA LEU A 348 -9.37 19.76 3.71
C LEU A 348 -9.84 19.83 2.25
N SER A 349 -8.90 19.67 1.31
CA SER A 349 -9.16 19.66 -0.12
C SER A 349 -8.93 18.27 -0.73
N LEU A 350 -7.80 17.64 -0.41
CA LEU A 350 -7.39 16.36 -1.00
C LEU A 350 -6.92 15.39 0.08
N THR A 351 -7.22 14.10 -0.10
CA THR A 351 -6.56 13.02 0.63
C THR A 351 -6.01 12.02 -0.37
N ARG A 352 -4.74 11.63 -0.21
CA ARG A 352 -4.12 10.57 -1.01
C ARG A 352 -3.10 9.78 -0.19
N THR A 353 -2.52 8.75 -0.80
CA THR A 353 -1.36 8.05 -0.22
C THR A 353 -0.11 8.52 -0.94
N ASP A 354 0.84 9.08 -0.19
CA ASP A 354 2.12 9.54 -0.71
C ASP A 354 3.20 8.50 -0.40
N PRO A 355 3.81 7.86 -1.42
CA PRO A 355 4.76 6.77 -1.23
C PRO A 355 6.03 7.21 -0.49
N LEU A 356 6.41 8.47 -0.64
CA LEU A 356 7.58 9.11 -0.06
C LEU A 356 7.18 10.53 0.38
N ILE A 357 7.93 11.10 1.32
CA ILE A 357 7.85 12.53 1.62
C ILE A 357 9.10 13.19 1.03
N GLU A 358 9.02 13.54 -0.25
CA GLU A 358 10.05 14.23 -1.04
C GLU A 358 9.34 15.07 -2.11
N PHE A 359 8.89 16.25 -1.71
CA PHE A 359 8.15 17.16 -2.56
C PHE A 359 8.94 18.45 -2.79
N ASN A 360 9.01 18.87 -4.05
CA ASN A 360 9.41 20.21 -4.44
C ASN A 360 8.40 20.71 -5.45
N TRP A 361 7.47 21.53 -4.99
CA TRP A 361 6.43 22.13 -5.81
C TRP A 361 6.89 23.46 -6.43
N SER A 362 8.07 23.96 -6.07
CA SER A 362 8.54 25.29 -6.47
C SER A 362 7.45 26.33 -6.13
N GLU A 363 7.05 27.20 -7.05
CA GLU A 363 5.95 28.17 -6.82
C GLU A 363 4.53 27.58 -7.09
N GLY A 364 4.40 26.26 -7.16
CA GLY A 364 3.16 25.55 -7.50
C GLY A 364 2.49 24.86 -6.32
N SER A 365 1.47 24.05 -6.61
CA SER A 365 0.69 23.32 -5.59
C SER A 365 0.83 21.78 -5.71
N PRO A 366 0.48 21.02 -4.64
CA PRO A 366 0.50 19.55 -4.67
C PRO A 366 -0.49 18.87 -5.62
N ASP A 367 -1.54 19.59 -6.02
CA ASP A 367 -2.62 19.15 -6.90
C ASP A 367 -3.45 20.36 -7.36
N ALA A 368 -4.16 20.26 -8.49
CA ALA A 368 -5.00 21.35 -9.01
C ALA A 368 -6.16 21.74 -8.08
N SER A 369 -6.56 20.87 -7.14
CA SER A 369 -7.54 21.16 -6.09
C SER A 369 -6.95 21.92 -4.89
N VAL A 370 -5.62 22.04 -4.82
CA VAL A 370 -4.91 22.73 -3.74
C VAL A 370 -4.40 24.08 -4.25
N GLU A 371 -4.61 25.13 -3.48
CA GLU A 371 -4.11 26.47 -3.79
C GLU A 371 -2.57 26.49 -3.84
N ALA A 372 -1.98 27.33 -4.69
CA ALA A 372 -0.52 27.44 -4.85
C ALA A 372 0.18 28.03 -3.62
N ASP A 373 -0.45 29.03 -3.00
CA ASP A 373 0.03 29.65 -1.77
C ASP A 373 -0.92 29.33 -0.60
N THR A 374 -0.43 29.51 0.63
CA THR A 374 -1.22 29.34 1.86
C THR A 374 -1.91 27.99 2.01
N PHE A 375 -1.26 26.90 1.62
CA PHE A 375 -1.75 25.53 1.83
C PHE A 375 -1.03 24.83 2.99
N SER A 376 -1.57 23.70 3.44
CA SER A 376 -0.88 22.82 4.39
C SER A 376 -1.12 21.36 4.09
N ALA A 377 -0.26 20.51 4.66
CA ALA A 377 -0.38 19.07 4.54
C ALA A 377 -0.14 18.38 5.89
N ARG A 378 -0.85 17.28 6.12
CA ARG A 378 -0.60 16.34 7.21
C ARG A 378 -0.37 14.96 6.61
N TRP A 379 0.82 14.40 6.84
CA TRP A 379 1.09 12.99 6.57
C TRP A 379 1.04 12.19 7.84
N SER A 380 0.41 11.03 7.73
CA SER A 380 0.15 10.17 8.87
C SER A 380 0.32 8.71 8.47
N GLY A 381 1.08 7.96 9.26
CA GLY A 381 1.24 6.52 9.09
C GLY A 381 2.15 5.90 10.15
N THR A 382 2.77 4.77 9.81
CA THR A 382 3.82 4.16 10.63
C THR A 382 5.11 4.04 9.85
N ILE A 383 6.22 4.16 10.57
CA ILE A 383 7.55 3.87 10.06
C ILE A 383 8.09 2.60 10.71
N LYS A 384 8.77 1.75 9.93
CA LYS A 384 9.43 0.53 10.43
C LYS A 384 10.94 0.66 10.23
N PRO A 385 11.77 0.75 11.28
CA PRO A 385 13.23 0.81 11.13
C PRO A 385 13.80 -0.58 10.82
N LYS A 386 14.92 -0.61 10.11
CA LYS A 386 15.66 -1.85 9.82
C LYS A 386 16.55 -2.29 10.98
N TYR A 387 17.00 -1.34 11.80
CA TYR A 387 18.00 -1.57 12.85
C TYR A 387 17.50 -1.07 14.21
N SER A 388 18.02 -1.65 15.29
CA SER A 388 17.72 -1.21 16.67
C SER A 388 18.79 -0.22 17.11
N GLU A 389 18.63 1.05 16.75
CA GLU A 389 19.67 2.07 16.89
C GLU A 389 19.09 3.46 17.18
N SER A 390 19.96 4.43 17.48
CA SER A 390 19.58 5.84 17.46
C SER A 390 19.49 6.32 16.02
N TYR A 391 18.28 6.53 15.54
CA TYR A 391 18.00 7.15 14.25
C TYR A 391 17.98 8.67 14.38
N THR A 392 18.55 9.39 13.43
CA THR A 392 18.37 10.82 13.24
C THR A 392 17.42 11.04 12.09
N PHE A 393 16.26 11.64 12.35
CA PHE A 393 15.39 12.14 11.30
C PHE A 393 15.85 13.54 10.91
N SER A 394 16.04 13.79 9.62
CA SER A 394 16.33 15.10 9.05
C SER A 394 15.18 15.51 8.14
N PHE A 395 14.76 16.77 8.22
CA PHE A 395 13.80 17.36 7.31
C PHE A 395 14.40 18.56 6.61
N TYR A 396 14.11 18.69 5.31
CA TYR A 396 14.15 19.96 4.60
C TYR A 396 12.70 20.47 4.53
N SER A 397 12.44 21.73 4.86
CA SER A 397 11.12 22.33 4.62
C SER A 397 11.19 23.82 4.33
N ASP A 398 10.39 24.24 3.35
CA ASP A 398 10.04 25.61 3.02
C ASP A 398 8.50 25.63 2.84
N ASP A 399 7.68 26.16 3.74
CA ASP A 399 8.01 26.82 5.02
C ASP A 399 8.09 25.85 6.24
N GLY A 400 7.01 25.78 7.03
CA GLY A 400 7.01 25.35 8.42
C GLY A 400 6.64 23.88 8.61
N LEU A 401 7.15 23.27 9.68
CA LEU A 401 7.10 21.83 9.92
C LEU A 401 6.86 21.47 11.39
N ARG A 402 6.06 20.42 11.62
CA ARG A 402 6.02 19.69 12.90
C ARG A 402 6.13 18.19 12.65
N PHE A 403 6.80 17.49 13.57
CA PHE A 403 7.02 16.05 13.45
C PHE A 403 6.86 15.34 14.80
N TRP A 404 6.11 14.24 14.78
CA TRP A 404 5.88 13.36 15.92
C TRP A 404 6.26 11.92 15.61
N VAL A 405 6.76 11.22 16.63
CA VAL A 405 6.91 9.76 16.65
C VAL A 405 6.22 9.22 17.91
N ASP A 406 5.30 8.27 17.77
CA ASP A 406 4.44 7.75 18.86
C ASP A 406 3.78 8.87 19.69
N GLY A 407 3.37 9.96 19.01
CA GLY A 407 2.78 11.14 19.64
C GLY A 407 3.74 12.01 20.46
N LYS A 408 5.04 11.70 20.47
CA LYS A 408 6.08 12.57 21.03
C LYS A 408 6.50 13.59 19.98
N LEU A 409 6.24 14.87 20.24
CA LEU A 409 6.68 15.99 19.41
C LEU A 409 8.22 16.06 19.42
N LEU A 410 8.84 15.85 18.25
CA LEU A 410 10.29 15.93 18.07
C LEU A 410 10.73 17.25 17.43
N VAL A 411 9.99 17.71 16.41
CA VAL A 411 10.25 18.98 15.70
C VAL A 411 9.04 19.87 15.82
N ASN A 412 9.27 21.15 16.14
CA ASN A 412 8.23 22.19 16.17
C ASN A 412 8.74 23.51 15.62
N GLN A 413 8.68 23.67 14.30
CA GLN A 413 9.07 24.87 13.57
C GLN A 413 7.90 25.34 12.72
N TRP A 414 6.81 25.73 13.38
CA TRP A 414 5.58 26.17 12.71
C TRP A 414 5.61 27.68 12.41
N VAL A 415 6.62 28.12 11.66
CA VAL A 415 6.87 29.53 11.32
C VAL A 415 7.17 29.66 9.82
N SER A 416 6.86 30.82 9.25
CA SER A 416 7.27 31.13 7.87
C SER A 416 8.78 31.36 7.84
N GLN A 417 9.46 30.67 6.95
CA GLN A 417 10.91 30.53 6.92
C GLN A 417 11.35 30.09 5.52
N ALA A 418 12.49 30.59 5.06
CA ALA A 418 13.12 30.03 3.87
C ALA A 418 13.56 28.57 4.12
N GLY A 419 13.66 27.80 3.04
CA GLY A 419 14.04 26.39 3.06
C GLY A 419 15.26 26.09 3.92
N GLN A 420 15.06 25.31 4.98
CA GLN A 420 16.12 24.97 5.94
C GLN A 420 16.03 23.53 6.43
N PHE A 421 17.16 23.04 6.98
CA PHE A 421 17.25 21.71 7.57
C PHE A 421 17.01 21.73 9.07
N VAL A 422 16.25 20.75 9.56
CA VAL A 422 16.13 20.43 10.99
C VAL A 422 16.33 18.94 11.21
N SER A 423 17.11 18.58 12.23
CA SER A 423 17.41 17.17 12.55
C SER A 423 17.18 16.86 14.02
N LYS A 424 16.60 15.69 14.32
CA LYS A 424 16.35 15.23 15.69
C LYS A 424 16.62 13.72 15.84
N PRO A 425 17.40 13.31 16.84
CA PRO A 425 17.62 11.90 17.13
C PRO A 425 16.48 11.27 17.94
N ILE A 426 16.24 9.98 17.72
CA ILE A 426 15.34 9.11 18.49
C ILE A 426 15.81 7.65 18.43
N SER A 427 15.73 6.94 19.55
CA SER A 427 16.03 5.51 19.61
C SER A 427 14.85 4.69 19.09
N LEU A 428 15.09 3.81 18.11
CA LEU A 428 14.09 2.93 17.52
C LEU A 428 14.57 1.47 17.57
N GLN A 429 13.64 0.51 17.51
CA GLN A 429 13.90 -0.93 17.51
C GLN A 429 13.61 -1.52 16.11
N ALA A 430 14.53 -2.35 15.63
CA ALA A 430 14.42 -3.03 14.34
C ALA A 430 13.09 -3.77 14.23
N GLY A 431 12.38 -3.58 13.12
CA GLY A 431 11.15 -4.28 12.81
C GLY A 431 9.91 -3.82 13.58
N GLN A 432 10.05 -3.01 14.62
CA GLN A 432 8.92 -2.39 15.31
C GLN A 432 8.34 -1.25 14.47
N LYS A 433 7.02 -1.17 14.35
CA LYS A 433 6.36 -0.02 13.75
C LYS A 433 6.21 1.08 14.79
N TYR A 434 6.50 2.30 14.39
CA TYR A 434 6.31 3.52 15.17
C TYR A 434 5.34 4.43 14.44
N ASP A 435 4.38 4.99 15.15
CA ASP A 435 3.46 5.95 14.57
C ASP A 435 4.21 7.23 14.23
N ILE A 436 3.99 7.76 13.03
CA ILE A 436 4.55 9.05 12.62
C ILE A 436 3.47 9.99 12.12
N GLN A 437 3.59 11.25 12.51
CA GLN A 437 2.81 12.36 11.97
C GLN A 437 3.75 13.47 11.56
N ILE A 438 3.55 13.99 10.37
CA ILE A 438 4.29 15.12 9.81
C ILE A 438 3.25 16.16 9.43
N GLU A 439 3.42 17.38 9.89
CA GLU A 439 2.60 18.51 9.45
C GLU A 439 3.51 19.52 8.79
N TYR A 440 3.03 20.11 7.70
CA TYR A 440 3.72 21.07 6.87
C TYR A 440 2.78 22.20 6.49
N PHE A 441 3.28 23.42 6.34
CA PHE A 441 2.56 24.45 5.61
C PHE A 441 3.47 25.21 4.66
N GLU A 442 2.84 25.72 3.61
CA GLU A 442 3.36 26.73 2.72
C GLU A 442 2.60 28.04 2.96
N ASN A 443 3.30 29.17 2.98
CA ASN A 443 2.68 30.48 3.10
C ASN A 443 2.75 31.25 1.78
N LEU A 444 3.96 31.54 1.28
CA LEU A 444 4.17 32.28 0.03
C LEU A 444 5.50 31.85 -0.62
N GLY A 445 5.46 31.58 -1.93
CA GLY A 445 6.67 31.38 -2.72
C GLY A 445 7.03 29.91 -2.92
N GLY A 446 8.26 29.52 -2.55
CA GLY A 446 8.82 28.21 -2.91
C GLY A 446 8.42 27.11 -1.92
N ALA A 447 7.61 26.15 -2.36
CA ALA A 447 7.10 25.08 -1.51
C ALA A 447 7.88 23.77 -1.66
N SER A 448 8.46 23.29 -0.55
CA SER A 448 9.17 22.00 -0.55
C SER A 448 9.23 21.32 0.83
N ILE A 449 9.26 19.99 0.83
CA ILE A 449 9.49 19.18 2.03
C ILE A 449 10.17 17.85 1.70
N GLY A 450 11.15 17.44 2.50
CA GLY A 450 11.78 16.12 2.40
C GLY A 450 11.97 15.48 3.78
N LEU A 451 11.68 14.18 3.92
CA LEU A 451 11.95 13.39 5.13
C LEU A 451 13.08 12.40 4.88
N LEU A 452 14.18 12.58 5.60
CA LEU A 452 15.35 11.70 5.58
C LEU A 452 15.57 11.05 6.94
N TRP A 453 16.26 9.92 6.94
CA TRP A 453 16.74 9.27 8.16
C TRP A 453 18.16 8.73 8.02
N GLU A 454 18.88 8.62 9.13
CA GLU A 454 20.17 7.93 9.21
C GLU A 454 20.36 7.30 10.60
N SER A 455 21.17 6.26 10.71
CA SER A 455 21.61 5.62 11.96
C SER A 455 23.01 5.02 11.72
N PRO A 456 23.71 4.47 12.74
CA PRO A 456 25.01 3.81 12.54
C PRO A 456 25.03 2.78 11.41
N SER A 457 23.95 2.00 11.22
CA SER A 457 23.81 1.00 10.16
C SER A 457 22.90 1.44 9.00
N GLN A 458 22.11 2.51 9.18
CA GLN A 458 21.28 3.11 8.13
C GLN A 458 21.98 4.34 7.55
N MET A 459 22.48 4.24 6.33
CA MET A 459 22.98 5.41 5.62
C MET A 459 21.88 6.47 5.45
N LYS A 460 22.29 7.74 5.38
CA LYS A 460 21.36 8.84 5.14
C LYS A 460 20.65 8.68 3.80
N GLU A 461 19.33 8.64 3.84
CA GLU A 461 18.48 8.55 2.65
C GLU A 461 17.10 9.17 2.92
N ILE A 462 16.38 9.52 1.86
CA ILE A 462 14.93 9.75 1.97
C ILE A 462 14.31 8.48 2.54
N VAL A 463 13.44 8.61 3.53
CA VAL A 463 12.82 7.44 4.17
C VAL A 463 12.08 6.66 3.07
N PRO A 464 12.51 5.44 2.74
CA PRO A 464 12.00 4.77 1.56
C PRO A 464 10.57 4.29 1.78
N GLN A 465 9.80 4.19 0.70
CA GLN A 465 8.41 3.74 0.73
C GLN A 465 8.26 2.41 1.45
N SER A 466 9.24 1.50 1.32
CA SER A 466 9.26 0.20 1.99
C SER A 466 9.37 0.26 3.52
N GLN A 467 9.59 1.44 4.08
CA GLN A 467 9.64 1.68 5.51
C GLN A 467 8.46 2.53 5.98
N LEU A 468 7.62 3.02 5.05
CA LEU A 468 6.44 3.84 5.32
C LEU A 468 5.15 3.05 5.05
N TYR A 469 4.30 3.00 6.05
CA TYR A 469 3.06 2.24 6.03
C TYR A 469 1.91 3.18 6.40
N PRO A 470 0.70 3.00 5.83
CA PRO A 470 -0.46 3.80 6.20
C PRO A 470 -0.87 3.51 7.67
N LEU A 471 -1.55 4.47 8.30
CA LEU A 471 -1.77 4.56 9.76
C LEU A 471 -2.59 3.43 10.40
N ASP A 472 -3.24 2.56 9.63
CA ASP A 472 -3.33 1.13 9.94
C ASP A 472 -4.26 0.42 8.93
N GLU A 473 -3.62 -0.53 8.24
CA GLU A 473 -4.12 -1.77 7.65
C GLU A 473 -5.32 -1.69 6.71
N ARG A 474 -5.02 -1.80 5.41
CA ARG A 474 -6.02 -2.06 4.36
C ARG A 474 -6.76 -3.39 4.56
N SER A 475 -6.29 -4.26 5.46
CA SER A 475 -6.85 -5.57 5.79
C SER A 475 -7.03 -5.66 7.30
N GLY A 476 -8.28 -5.68 7.79
CA GLY A 476 -8.55 -5.74 9.23
C GLY A 476 -7.86 -6.92 9.91
N VAL A 477 -7.31 -6.68 11.10
CA VAL A 477 -6.60 -7.66 11.93
C VAL A 477 -7.28 -7.98 13.25
N GLY A 478 -8.40 -7.32 13.58
CA GLY A 478 -9.08 -7.50 14.85
C GLY A 478 -9.19 -6.24 15.70
N LEU A 479 -9.53 -6.41 16.97
CA LEU A 479 -9.68 -5.34 17.97
C LEU A 479 -8.58 -5.40 19.03
N GLN A 480 -8.27 -4.25 19.63
CA GLN A 480 -7.38 -4.18 20.78
C GLN A 480 -8.15 -4.65 22.01
N ALA A 481 -7.73 -5.77 22.59
CA ALA A 481 -8.30 -6.34 23.80
C ALA A 481 -7.45 -5.97 25.03
N GLU A 482 -8.13 -5.63 26.11
CA GLU A 482 -7.59 -5.40 27.45
C GLU A 482 -8.25 -6.41 28.39
N TYR A 483 -7.46 -7.28 29.01
CA TYR A 483 -7.93 -8.36 29.88
C TYR A 483 -7.67 -8.03 31.35
N TYR A 484 -8.71 -8.11 32.17
CA TYR A 484 -8.71 -7.69 33.57
C TYR A 484 -9.10 -8.83 34.49
N ASN A 485 -8.41 -8.97 35.63
CA ASN A 485 -8.67 -10.04 36.61
C ASN A 485 -9.70 -9.65 37.68
N ASN A 486 -10.73 -8.93 37.25
CA ASN A 486 -11.89 -8.54 38.02
C ASN A 486 -13.01 -8.11 37.08
N MET A 487 -14.23 -7.96 37.60
CA MET A 487 -15.40 -7.64 36.78
C MET A 487 -15.53 -6.16 36.37
N ASP A 488 -14.83 -5.25 37.05
CA ASP A 488 -15.04 -3.80 36.92
C ASP A 488 -14.04 -3.10 35.99
N LEU A 489 -13.23 -3.87 35.24
CA LEU A 489 -12.25 -3.38 34.28
C LEU A 489 -11.12 -2.55 34.93
N THR A 490 -10.70 -2.87 36.16
CA THR A 490 -9.67 -2.11 36.88
C THR A 490 -8.33 -2.83 37.10
N ASP A 491 -8.30 -4.17 37.21
CA ASP A 491 -7.06 -4.95 37.41
C ASP A 491 -6.52 -5.51 36.08
N LEU A 492 -5.95 -4.64 35.24
CA LEU A 492 -5.41 -5.00 33.93
C LEU A 492 -4.24 -5.99 34.07
N LYS A 493 -4.34 -7.16 33.41
CA LYS A 493 -3.25 -8.15 33.35
C LYS A 493 -2.42 -8.04 32.08
N PHE A 494 -3.07 -8.03 30.93
CA PHE A 494 -2.38 -7.93 29.64
C PHE A 494 -3.27 -7.33 28.56
N LYS A 495 -2.64 -6.97 27.44
CA LYS A 495 -3.29 -6.50 26.23
C LYS A 495 -2.86 -7.37 25.06
N ARG A 496 -3.77 -7.64 24.12
CA ARG A 496 -3.44 -8.31 22.85
C ARG A 496 -4.39 -7.89 21.74
N THR A 497 -4.08 -8.28 20.51
CA THR A 497 -4.99 -8.14 19.37
C THR A 497 -5.82 -9.40 19.23
N ASP A 498 -7.14 -9.25 19.34
CA ASP A 498 -8.09 -10.35 19.14
C ASP A 498 -8.70 -10.24 17.75
N ALA A 499 -8.49 -11.27 16.93
CA ALA A 499 -8.91 -11.29 15.53
C ALA A 499 -10.43 -11.11 15.37
N THR A 500 -11.21 -11.70 16.26
CA THR A 500 -12.68 -11.66 16.30
C THR A 500 -13.14 -11.73 17.76
N LEU A 501 -14.38 -11.34 18.05
CA LEU A 501 -15.05 -11.70 19.30
C LEU A 501 -15.88 -12.96 19.05
N ASP A 502 -15.27 -14.12 19.28
CA ASP A 502 -15.91 -15.42 19.14
C ASP A 502 -15.37 -16.37 20.22
N TYR A 503 -15.59 -15.98 21.47
CA TYR A 503 -15.01 -16.66 22.62
C TYR A 503 -16.06 -17.46 23.38
N ASN A 504 -15.71 -18.72 23.63
CA ASN A 504 -16.38 -19.59 24.59
C ASN A 504 -15.27 -20.24 25.42
N TRP A 505 -15.03 -19.71 26.61
CA TRP A 505 -14.03 -20.20 27.53
C TRP A 505 -14.58 -21.30 28.44
N GLY A 506 -15.90 -21.56 28.44
CA GLY A 506 -16.53 -22.52 29.35
C GLY A 506 -16.21 -22.18 30.80
N ASP A 507 -15.74 -23.15 31.57
CA ASP A 507 -15.36 -22.95 32.99
C ASP A 507 -13.88 -22.52 33.15
N SER A 508 -13.30 -21.86 32.14
CA SER A 508 -11.88 -21.45 32.13
C SER A 508 -11.73 -19.95 31.91
N SER A 509 -10.53 -19.42 32.18
CA SER A 509 -10.16 -18.05 31.91
C SER A 509 -9.49 -17.87 30.52
N PRO A 510 -9.41 -16.63 30.01
CA PRO A 510 -8.74 -16.34 28.74
C PRO A 510 -7.22 -16.56 28.73
N ASP A 511 -6.62 -16.64 29.92
CA ASP A 511 -5.19 -16.86 30.15
C ASP A 511 -4.96 -17.47 31.54
N PRO A 512 -4.00 -18.40 31.72
CA PRO A 512 -3.71 -19.02 33.02
C PRO A 512 -3.34 -18.07 34.16
N SER A 513 -2.97 -16.81 33.86
CA SER A 513 -2.70 -15.77 34.85
C SER A 513 -3.94 -15.08 35.41
N MET A 514 -5.13 -15.48 34.95
CA MET A 514 -6.42 -14.92 35.34
C MET A 514 -7.29 -15.96 36.05
N GLU A 515 -8.05 -15.50 37.04
CA GLU A 515 -9.09 -16.27 37.72
C GLU A 515 -10.19 -16.67 36.73
N ALA A 516 -10.65 -17.91 36.82
CA ALA A 516 -11.64 -18.48 35.90
C ALA A 516 -13.03 -17.83 36.03
N ASP A 517 -13.44 -17.48 37.24
CA ASP A 517 -14.84 -17.16 37.54
C ASP A 517 -15.08 -15.66 37.79
N THR A 518 -14.03 -14.83 37.73
CA THR A 518 -14.13 -13.38 37.95
C THR A 518 -13.13 -12.61 37.09
N PHE A 519 -13.52 -12.28 35.87
CA PHE A 519 -12.70 -11.47 34.98
C PHE A 519 -13.54 -10.55 34.08
N SER A 520 -12.88 -9.63 33.40
CA SER A 520 -13.54 -8.79 32.40
C SER A 520 -12.61 -8.48 31.24
N VAL A 521 -13.20 -8.12 30.11
CA VAL A 521 -12.47 -7.79 28.88
C VAL A 521 -13.07 -6.55 28.25
N ARG A 522 -12.21 -5.65 27.80
CA ARG A 522 -12.58 -4.53 26.92
C ARG A 522 -11.92 -4.70 25.56
N TRP A 523 -12.73 -4.77 24.52
CA TRP A 523 -12.28 -4.68 23.13
C TRP A 523 -12.58 -3.29 22.58
N SER A 524 -11.59 -2.71 21.91
CA SER A 524 -11.69 -1.40 21.27
C SER A 524 -11.08 -1.41 19.89
N GLY A 525 -11.68 -0.69 18.96
CA GLY A 525 -11.16 -0.53 17.60
C GLY A 525 -12.17 0.12 16.68
N THR A 526 -12.11 -0.23 15.40
CA THR A 526 -13.13 0.16 14.43
C THR A 526 -13.68 -1.04 13.66
N VAL A 527 -14.93 -0.92 13.23
CA VAL A 527 -15.60 -1.87 12.35
C VAL A 527 -15.91 -1.19 11.01
N SER A 528 -15.72 -1.89 9.90
CA SER A 528 -16.08 -1.37 8.57
C SER A 528 -16.96 -2.37 7.81
N PRO A 529 -18.22 -2.05 7.48
CA PRO A 529 -19.10 -2.94 6.74
C PRO A 529 -18.72 -3.03 5.26
N ALA A 530 -19.05 -4.14 4.62
CA ALA A 530 -18.85 -4.31 3.18
C ALA A 530 -19.91 -3.60 2.33
N TYR A 531 -21.04 -3.22 2.94
CA TYR A 531 -22.22 -2.72 2.24
C TYR A 531 -22.83 -1.55 3.01
N SER A 532 -23.52 -0.65 2.30
CA SER A 532 -24.26 0.46 2.92
C SER A 532 -25.70 0.02 3.19
N GLU A 533 -25.99 -0.36 4.43
CA GLU A 533 -27.27 -0.95 4.81
C GLU A 533 -27.51 -0.89 6.33
N SER A 534 -28.71 -1.29 6.76
CA SER A 534 -28.97 -1.50 8.18
C SER A 534 -28.38 -2.84 8.61
N TYR A 535 -27.36 -2.78 9.47
CA TYR A 535 -26.76 -3.93 10.13
C TYR A 535 -27.43 -4.17 11.46
N THR A 536 -27.62 -5.43 11.83
CA THR A 536 -27.99 -5.85 13.19
C THR A 536 -26.76 -6.46 13.83
N PHE A 537 -26.27 -5.88 14.93
CA PHE A 537 -25.28 -6.52 15.79
C PHE A 537 -25.99 -7.48 16.73
N TYR A 538 -25.34 -8.61 17.02
CA TYR A 538 -25.78 -9.60 17.98
C TYR A 538 -24.61 -9.87 18.94
N LEU A 539 -24.83 -9.66 20.23
CA LEU A 539 -23.88 -9.89 21.29
C LEU A 539 -24.39 -11.04 22.16
N SER A 540 -23.67 -12.15 22.15
CA SER A 540 -23.89 -13.27 23.08
C SER A 540 -22.94 -13.11 24.25
N SER A 541 -23.45 -13.08 25.46
CA SER A 541 -22.61 -13.05 26.65
C SER A 541 -23.17 -13.91 27.77
N ASP A 542 -22.25 -14.53 28.50
CA ASP A 542 -22.42 -15.17 29.80
C ASP A 542 -21.16 -14.78 30.57
N ASP A 543 -21.19 -13.86 31.54
CA ASP A 543 -22.32 -13.06 32.03
C ASP A 543 -22.61 -11.77 31.21
N GLY A 544 -22.23 -10.60 31.73
CA GLY A 544 -22.74 -9.30 31.29
C GLY A 544 -21.88 -8.64 30.22
N ALA A 545 -22.51 -7.88 29.31
CA ALA A 545 -21.80 -7.19 28.25
C ALA A 545 -22.44 -5.86 27.81
N ARG A 546 -21.62 -5.01 27.20
CA ARG A 546 -22.01 -3.70 26.64
C ARG A 546 -21.40 -3.50 25.27
N LEU A 547 -22.13 -2.88 24.35
CA LEU A 547 -21.67 -2.55 23.00
C LEU A 547 -21.89 -1.06 22.71
N TRP A 548 -20.84 -0.39 22.26
CA TRP A 548 -20.90 0.95 21.71
C TRP A 548 -20.47 0.94 20.25
N VAL A 549 -21.12 1.77 19.43
CA VAL A 549 -20.67 2.12 18.08
C VAL A 549 -20.67 3.64 17.94
N ASN A 550 -19.55 4.24 17.49
CA ASN A 550 -19.33 5.70 17.45
C ASN A 550 -19.66 6.39 18.78
N GLY A 551 -19.30 5.77 19.90
CA GLY A 551 -19.57 6.29 21.24
C GLY A 551 -21.02 6.17 21.72
N GLN A 552 -21.97 5.78 20.86
CA GLN A 552 -23.35 5.52 21.25
C GLN A 552 -23.47 4.13 21.89
N LEU A 553 -23.96 4.05 23.12
CA LEU A 553 -24.28 2.78 23.80
C LEU A 553 -25.51 2.15 23.14
N LEU A 554 -25.32 1.00 22.49
CA LEU A 554 -26.37 0.29 21.77
C LEU A 554 -26.93 -0.90 22.55
N ILE A 555 -26.07 -1.62 23.29
CA ILE A 555 -26.46 -2.71 24.19
C ILE A 555 -25.90 -2.37 25.56
N ASP A 556 -26.76 -2.34 26.58
CA ASP A 556 -26.37 -2.12 27.97
C ASP A 556 -26.91 -3.22 28.88
N LYS A 557 -26.12 -4.28 29.03
CA LYS A 557 -26.50 -5.51 29.71
C LYS A 557 -25.43 -5.93 30.70
N TRP A 558 -25.13 -5.01 31.61
CA TRP A 558 -24.08 -5.15 32.60
C TRP A 558 -24.60 -5.74 33.93
N GLU A 559 -25.17 -6.94 33.86
CA GLU A 559 -25.74 -7.68 34.98
C GLU A 559 -25.30 -9.16 34.93
N THR A 560 -25.24 -9.84 36.09
CA THR A 560 -24.95 -11.28 36.15
C THR A 560 -26.16 -12.05 35.64
N GLN A 561 -25.95 -12.91 34.65
CA GLN A 561 -26.98 -13.58 33.87
C GLN A 561 -26.41 -14.80 33.15
N ALA A 562 -27.21 -15.86 33.03
CA ALA A 562 -26.85 -16.96 32.14
C ALA A 562 -26.77 -16.49 30.68
N SER A 563 -26.09 -17.27 29.83
CA SER A 563 -25.88 -16.97 28.41
C SER A 563 -27.12 -16.42 27.69
N GLU A 564 -27.04 -15.15 27.28
CA GLU A 564 -28.11 -14.45 26.58
C GLU A 564 -27.59 -13.87 25.26
N LEU A 565 -28.43 -13.88 24.23
CA LEU A 565 -28.16 -13.26 22.94
C LEU A 565 -29.01 -12.00 22.75
N ILE A 566 -28.36 -10.85 22.58
CA ILE A 566 -29.03 -9.56 22.47
C ILE A 566 -28.66 -8.92 21.14
N SER A 567 -29.63 -8.28 20.48
CA SER A 567 -29.40 -7.72 19.14
C SER A 567 -29.99 -6.34 18.95
N VAL A 568 -29.30 -5.49 18.18
CA VAL A 568 -29.69 -4.10 17.93
C VAL A 568 -29.32 -3.68 16.50
N PRO A 569 -30.24 -3.01 15.77
CA PRO A 569 -29.94 -2.49 14.43
C PRO A 569 -29.22 -1.14 14.47
N ILE A 570 -28.37 -0.89 13.48
CA ILE A 570 -27.67 0.38 13.22
C ILE A 570 -27.45 0.54 11.71
N THR A 571 -27.54 1.76 11.19
CA THR A 571 -27.24 2.06 9.79
C THR A 571 -25.75 2.33 9.63
N LEU A 572 -25.09 1.57 8.75
CA LEU A 572 -23.67 1.74 8.44
C LEU A 572 -23.48 1.85 6.92
N ASN A 573 -22.43 2.56 6.50
CA ASN A 573 -22.05 2.76 5.09
C ASN A 573 -20.85 1.89 4.73
N ALA A 574 -20.89 1.29 3.54
CA ALA A 574 -19.81 0.47 2.98
C ALA A 574 -18.46 1.17 3.08
N ASP A 575 -17.44 0.42 3.52
CA ASP A 575 -16.03 0.82 3.62
C ASP A 575 -15.76 2.06 4.51
N GLN A 576 -16.79 2.61 5.16
CA GLN A 576 -16.64 3.59 6.23
C GLN A 576 -16.25 2.85 7.51
N ARG A 577 -15.29 3.40 8.27
CA ARG A 577 -14.94 2.86 9.59
C ARG A 577 -15.76 3.54 10.68
N TYR A 578 -16.23 2.74 11.63
CA TYR A 578 -16.99 3.16 12.80
C TYR A 578 -16.27 2.71 14.05
N ASP A 579 -16.12 3.57 15.06
CA ASP A 579 -15.56 3.15 16.34
C ASP A 579 -16.46 2.07 16.93
N ILE A 580 -15.86 1.01 17.45
CA ILE A 580 -16.56 -0.06 18.14
C ILE A 580 -15.86 -0.33 19.47
N LYS A 581 -16.66 -0.41 20.54
CA LYS A 581 -16.21 -0.84 21.85
C LYS A 581 -17.14 -1.93 22.36
N VAL A 582 -16.56 -3.02 22.87
CA VAL A 582 -17.31 -4.06 23.57
C VAL A 582 -16.68 -4.24 24.94
N GLU A 583 -17.49 -4.25 25.97
CA GLU A 583 -17.07 -4.61 27.32
C GLU A 583 -17.83 -5.87 27.73
N TYR A 584 -17.17 -6.76 28.46
CA TYR A 584 -17.69 -8.04 28.94
C TYR A 584 -17.16 -8.32 30.34
N PHE A 585 -17.94 -8.97 31.19
CA PHE A 585 -17.45 -9.58 32.43
C PHE A 585 -18.03 -10.97 32.64
N GLU A 586 -17.26 -11.78 33.37
CA GLU A 586 -17.65 -13.09 33.90
C GLU A 586 -17.78 -13.02 35.42
N ASN A 587 -18.82 -13.65 35.96
CA ASN A 587 -19.14 -13.74 37.39
C ASN A 587 -19.77 -15.10 37.76
N GLY A 588 -19.04 -16.18 37.58
CA GLY A 588 -19.52 -17.50 37.94
C GLY A 588 -18.96 -18.58 37.02
N VAL A 589 -19.87 -19.39 36.47
CA VAL A 589 -19.52 -20.53 35.62
C VAL A 589 -20.06 -20.31 34.22
N GLY A 590 -19.24 -20.58 33.21
CA GLY A 590 -19.61 -20.51 31.81
C GLY A 590 -19.35 -19.15 31.18
N ALA A 591 -18.11 -18.93 30.74
CA ALA A 591 -17.70 -17.67 30.13
C ALA A 591 -17.87 -17.67 28.59
N VAL A 592 -18.76 -16.83 28.08
CA VAL A 592 -19.02 -16.66 26.64
C VAL A 592 -19.03 -15.17 26.27
N ALA A 593 -18.34 -14.80 25.18
CA ALA A 593 -18.39 -13.47 24.59
C ALA A 593 -18.28 -13.56 23.06
N MET A 594 -19.40 -13.38 22.35
CA MET A 594 -19.45 -13.49 20.89
C MET A 594 -20.14 -12.29 20.26
N LEU A 595 -19.49 -11.64 19.30
CA LEU A 595 -20.05 -10.55 18.49
C LEU A 595 -20.26 -11.03 17.06
N SER A 596 -21.52 -11.05 16.63
CA SER A 596 -21.90 -11.32 15.24
C SER A 596 -22.72 -10.17 14.66
N TRP A 597 -22.83 -10.13 13.33
CA TRP A 597 -23.68 -9.16 12.64
C TRP A 597 -24.39 -9.78 11.44
N SER A 598 -25.48 -9.17 11.01
CA SER A 598 -26.15 -9.47 9.75
C SER A 598 -26.75 -8.19 9.15
N SER A 599 -27.13 -8.24 7.89
CA SER A 599 -27.85 -7.18 7.20
C SER A 599 -28.69 -7.81 6.07
N LEU A 600 -29.18 -7.01 5.12
CA LEU A 600 -29.91 -7.51 3.97
C LEU A 600 -29.01 -8.39 3.07
N THR A 601 -27.78 -7.96 2.83
CA THR A 601 -26.83 -8.65 1.93
C THR A 601 -25.86 -9.56 2.69
N GLN A 602 -25.61 -9.26 3.97
CA GLN A 602 -24.72 -10.02 4.84
C GLN A 602 -25.51 -11.02 5.69
N ARG A 603 -25.35 -12.32 5.43
CA ARG A 603 -25.85 -13.37 6.35
C ARG A 603 -25.25 -13.20 7.75
N ARG A 604 -25.97 -13.64 8.80
CA ARG A 604 -25.44 -13.62 10.16
C ARG A 604 -24.13 -14.39 10.24
N GLN A 605 -23.09 -13.73 10.70
CA GLN A 605 -21.78 -14.33 10.98
C GLN A 605 -21.09 -13.54 12.08
N VAL A 606 -20.14 -14.16 12.79
CA VAL A 606 -19.15 -13.44 13.62
C VAL A 606 -18.59 -12.29 12.81
N VAL A 607 -18.45 -11.11 13.42
CA VAL A 607 -17.87 -9.95 12.71
C VAL A 607 -16.44 -10.34 12.31
N PRO A 608 -16.14 -10.49 11.02
CA PRO A 608 -14.91 -11.16 10.61
C PRO A 608 -13.71 -10.25 10.82
N GLN A 609 -12.54 -10.84 11.08
CA GLN A 609 -11.29 -10.12 11.34
C GLN A 609 -10.99 -9.04 10.30
N ASN A 610 -11.21 -9.34 9.01
CA ASN A 610 -10.97 -8.41 7.91
C ASN A 610 -11.95 -7.21 7.85
N ARG A 611 -12.86 -7.09 8.81
CA ARG A 611 -13.80 -6.00 9.02
C ARG A 611 -13.62 -5.33 10.39
N LEU A 612 -12.69 -5.83 11.21
CA LEU A 612 -12.30 -5.29 12.51
C LEU A 612 -10.87 -4.76 12.41
N TYR A 613 -10.67 -3.54 12.87
CA TYR A 613 -9.38 -2.87 12.80
C TYR A 613 -9.03 -2.36 14.18
N LEU A 614 -7.73 -2.34 14.49
CA LEU A 614 -7.24 -1.73 15.71
C LEU A 614 -7.72 -0.27 15.81
N PRO A 615 -7.81 0.27 17.04
CA PRO A 615 -8.21 1.66 17.25
C PRO A 615 -7.38 2.58 16.38
N TYR A 616 -8.03 3.52 15.69
CA TYR A 616 -7.27 4.60 15.08
C TYR A 616 -6.57 5.36 16.20
N LYS A 617 -5.24 5.29 16.23
CA LYS A 617 -4.48 6.33 16.91
C LYS A 617 -4.48 7.57 16.04
N THR A 618 -5.60 8.30 16.03
CA THR A 618 -5.56 9.63 15.43
C THR A 618 -4.73 10.51 16.35
N TYR A 619 -3.48 10.78 15.94
CA TYR A 619 -2.72 11.88 16.51
C TYR A 619 -3.24 13.24 16.02
N THR A 620 -4.35 13.25 15.29
CA THR A 620 -5.10 14.41 14.82
C THR A 620 -5.61 15.22 16.01
N PRO A 621 -4.98 16.37 16.31
CA PRO A 621 -5.42 17.25 17.35
C PRO A 621 -6.69 17.96 16.90
N THR A 622 -7.65 18.11 17.80
CA THR A 622 -8.87 18.88 17.58
C THR A 622 -8.64 20.37 17.78
N GLU A 623 -7.62 20.74 18.55
CA GLU A 623 -7.28 22.13 18.85
C GLU A 623 -5.77 22.28 19.02
N TYR A 624 -5.23 23.37 18.46
CA TYR A 624 -3.88 23.85 18.76
C TYR A 624 -3.99 25.26 19.34
N LYS A 625 -3.24 25.51 20.41
CA LYS A 625 -2.96 26.88 20.88
C LYS A 625 -1.48 27.14 20.74
N TYR A 626 -1.17 28.34 20.29
CA TYR A 626 0.19 28.77 20.03
C TYR A 626 0.54 29.93 20.97
N ASP A 627 1.80 30.00 21.38
CA ASP A 627 2.31 31.17 22.08
C ASP A 627 2.49 32.37 21.13
N ALA A 628 2.88 33.51 21.70
CA ALA A 628 3.08 34.76 20.94
C ALA A 628 4.16 34.67 19.84
N ASN A 629 5.00 33.63 19.87
CA ASN A 629 6.05 33.37 18.87
C ASN A 629 5.64 32.28 17.86
N GLY A 630 4.37 31.84 17.85
CA GLY A 630 3.86 30.83 16.94
C GLY A 630 4.24 29.39 17.31
N ARG A 631 4.78 29.14 18.51
CA ARG A 631 5.15 27.79 18.96
C ARG A 631 3.94 27.12 19.60
N LEU A 632 3.70 25.86 19.27
CA LEU A 632 2.65 25.04 19.88
C LEU A 632 2.74 25.01 21.42
N GLU A 633 1.82 25.66 22.13
CA GLU A 633 1.77 25.71 23.60
C GLU A 633 0.86 24.62 24.17
N GLU A 634 -0.29 24.39 23.53
CA GLU A 634 -1.29 23.41 23.97
C GLU A 634 -1.82 22.65 22.74
N MET A 635 -1.91 21.33 22.87
CA MET A 635 -2.50 20.45 21.86
C MET A 635 -3.58 19.63 22.53
N ARG A 636 -4.80 19.72 21.99
CA ARG A 636 -5.94 18.92 22.45
C ARG A 636 -6.23 17.83 21.46
N MET A 637 -6.33 16.61 21.95
CA MET A 637 -6.68 15.43 21.17
C MET A 637 -8.19 15.20 21.18
N SER A 638 -8.68 14.39 20.25
CA SER A 638 -10.10 14.01 20.15
C SER A 638 -10.62 13.27 21.38
N ASP A 639 -9.76 12.56 22.10
CA ASP A 639 -10.05 11.90 23.37
C ASP A 639 -10.09 12.85 24.59
N GLY A 640 -9.89 14.16 24.36
CA GLY A 640 -9.86 15.18 25.40
C GLY A 640 -8.50 15.36 26.09
N THR A 641 -7.51 14.52 25.78
CA THR A 641 -6.14 14.64 26.30
C THR A 641 -5.55 15.99 25.90
N VAL A 642 -4.95 16.69 26.87
CA VAL A 642 -4.32 17.99 26.65
C VAL A 642 -2.83 17.87 26.90
N THR A 643 -2.02 17.93 25.84
CA THR A 643 -0.57 18.02 25.98
C THR A 643 -0.16 19.48 25.99
N ARG A 644 0.56 19.90 27.04
CA ARG A 644 1.16 21.25 27.13
C ARG A 644 2.67 21.19 26.92
N TYR A 645 3.16 22.17 26.18
CA TYR A 645 4.57 22.29 25.82
C TYR A 645 5.16 23.57 26.41
N LYS A 646 6.37 23.46 26.97
CA LYS A 646 7.15 24.60 27.46
C LYS A 646 8.49 24.68 26.76
N TYR A 647 8.90 25.90 26.41
CA TYR A 647 10.12 26.18 25.67
C TYR A 647 11.10 27.02 26.47
N ASP A 648 12.39 26.85 26.22
CA ASP A 648 13.44 27.74 26.74
C ASP A 648 13.49 29.06 25.94
N THR A 649 14.37 29.97 26.39
CA THR A 649 14.61 31.25 25.73
C THR A 649 15.20 31.10 24.33
N ASN A 650 15.79 29.95 24.01
CA ASN A 650 16.37 29.62 22.70
C ASN A 650 15.38 28.88 21.79
N GLY A 651 14.14 28.64 22.24
CA GLY A 651 13.11 27.96 21.47
C GLY A 651 13.12 26.43 21.57
N ASN A 652 13.99 25.82 22.39
CA ASN A 652 14.01 24.38 22.56
C ASN A 652 12.90 23.92 23.50
N LEU A 653 12.27 22.79 23.17
CA LEU A 653 11.27 22.16 24.02
C LEU A 653 11.92 21.66 25.32
N ILE A 654 11.56 22.25 26.47
CA ILE A 654 12.06 21.83 27.80
C ILE A 654 11.17 20.74 28.41
N LYS A 655 9.85 20.87 28.28
CA LYS A 655 8.93 20.01 29.02
C LYS A 655 7.64 19.74 28.26
N ARG A 656 7.26 18.45 28.24
CA ARG A 656 5.93 17.95 27.90
C ARG A 656 5.19 17.66 29.21
N MET A 657 4.00 18.21 29.38
CA MET A 657 3.09 17.90 30.48
C MET A 657 1.82 17.32 29.88
N ASN A 658 1.48 16.09 30.25
CA ASN A 658 0.20 15.46 29.88
C ASN A 658 -0.83 15.71 30.98
#